data_AF-A0A8H2Y0J9-F1
#
_entry.id   AF-A0A8H2Y0J9-F1
#
_cell.length_a   1.000
_cell.length_b   1.000
_cell.length_c   1.000
_cell.angle_alpha   90.00
_cell.angle_beta   90.00
_cell.angle_gamma   90.00
#
_symmetry.space_group_name_H-M   'P 1'
#
loop_
_entity.id
_entity.type
_entity.pdbx_description
1 polymer ?
#
loop_
_entity_poly.entity_id
_entity_poly.type
_entity_poly.pdbx_seq_one_letter_code
_entity_poly.pdbx_strand_id
1 'polypeptide(L)'
;MTLPSRVQSRLFALSQRLRQCQAELKLLDAEERFEEHDALCEGEFMSIFRDTCALVQEEHATNPPYLLELISEVQKIHNKGIGYAYGIGDLYDFMASWAHDDAAGRTLIVDRSEAALSLPHATIPMMLEMLNIDPEIAMQKVGKIRPDPWHSSMKRHSKSTVLARFRPDLPALSATRSTPLAASIYDARCEVTSIGSISPIKVRMSGKNSCMAMIGACGHKNRAPGLNFCLPDDSLGVRFLDPRLSGVATQMAMDEDLQMIFIGDRDRIKSFAWGDDEGLYRELSPVHTLDSTCSDGPIAVLPNGRVVRAGVGGVASWVIDELETHRFEGEIIGDELDPGQTSRDDPSEIELSSGSSRSSFIRFTQHPNLTPTVWEPLPSNPSTLICAEHFDLIKYGCVSVDLEYGGKTAARYLGHGGAVSDFSVSATDPRVFLTACHDGYARLFDVRQPLPVITLDACGADALCEAIVLAHPDGIPTVFTGTGKHEQIKVWDIRARTPVYELATGNNAVKSLAWDSKRNCLYAATECMYMDRMGYRHDYRPGNIPKESGESIEELHEGDYEQCWPIGAWHAEDYFGYTFDAGNQRIFRYAFKENPDVTVLPAYGDARVDEYDPFCINLHPVRSSLVNVSRPLADNYKMVNIPKTRRTYCKGKSCKKHTPHKVTQYKKGKDSIFAQGKRRYDRKQSGYGGQTKPVFHKKAKTTKKVVLRMECTVCKYKMQLALKRCKHFELGGDKKTKGAALQF
;
A
#
# COMPACT_ATOMS: atom_id res chain seq x y z
N MET A 1 -7.24 -37.71 -5.05
CA MET A 1 -7.97 -38.90 -4.58
C MET A 1 -9.43 -38.66 -4.97
N THR A 2 -10.41 -39.33 -4.40
CA THR A 2 -11.82 -38.95 -4.60
C THR A 2 -12.42 -38.66 -3.24
N LEU A 3 -13.04 -37.49 -3.08
CA LEU A 3 -13.73 -37.11 -1.85
C LEU A 3 -14.84 -38.11 -1.49
N PRO A 4 -15.11 -38.42 -0.21
CA PRO A 4 -16.23 -39.28 0.17
C PRO A 4 -17.58 -38.68 -0.25
N SER A 5 -18.56 -39.53 -0.59
CA SER A 5 -19.88 -39.08 -1.05
C SER A 5 -20.57 -38.10 -0.08
N ARG A 6 -20.45 -38.32 1.24
CA ARG A 6 -20.96 -37.40 2.27
C ARG A 6 -20.40 -35.98 2.12
N VAL A 7 -19.08 -35.87 1.91
CA VAL A 7 -18.38 -34.60 1.77
C VAL A 7 -18.75 -33.94 0.44
N GLN A 8 -18.80 -34.72 -0.64
CA GLN A 8 -19.24 -34.24 -1.95
C GLN A 8 -20.66 -33.65 -1.91
N SER A 9 -21.61 -34.31 -1.25
CA SER A 9 -22.98 -33.81 -1.09
C SER A 9 -23.05 -32.49 -0.34
N ARG A 10 -22.26 -32.32 0.75
CA ARG A 10 -22.20 -31.05 1.50
C ARG A 10 -21.59 -29.93 0.67
N LEU A 11 -20.48 -30.19 -0.04
CA LEU A 11 -19.87 -29.21 -0.94
C LEU A 11 -20.81 -28.80 -2.08
N PHE A 12 -21.53 -29.74 -2.66
CA PHE A 12 -22.54 -29.47 -3.69
C PHE A 12 -23.66 -28.57 -3.15
N ALA A 13 -24.17 -28.88 -1.96
CA ALA A 13 -25.20 -28.07 -1.30
C ALA A 13 -24.71 -26.63 -1.03
N LEU A 14 -23.51 -26.45 -0.50
CA LEU A 14 -22.91 -25.12 -0.27
C LEU A 14 -22.70 -24.35 -1.58
N SER A 15 -22.20 -25.02 -2.62
CA SER A 15 -22.05 -24.39 -3.94
C SER A 15 -23.40 -24.08 -4.62
N GLN A 16 -24.47 -24.81 -4.31
CA GLN A 16 -25.82 -24.51 -4.78
C GLN A 16 -26.41 -23.33 -4.03
N ARG A 17 -26.27 -23.28 -2.69
CA ARG A 17 -26.68 -22.15 -1.86
C ARG A 17 -26.04 -20.85 -2.32
N LEU A 18 -24.73 -20.85 -2.59
CA LEU A 18 -24.04 -19.68 -3.14
C LEU A 18 -24.65 -19.20 -4.46
N ARG A 19 -24.96 -20.11 -5.38
CA ARG A 19 -25.57 -19.74 -6.66
C ARG A 19 -26.99 -19.19 -6.51
N GLN A 20 -27.77 -19.74 -5.58
CA GLN A 20 -29.13 -19.27 -5.29
C GLN A 20 -29.09 -17.87 -4.65
N CYS A 21 -28.25 -17.69 -3.63
CA CYS A 21 -28.03 -16.40 -2.98
C CYS A 21 -27.57 -15.33 -3.98
N GLN A 22 -26.62 -15.64 -4.87
CA GLN A 22 -26.19 -14.71 -5.93
C GLN A 22 -27.30 -14.36 -6.92
N ALA A 23 -28.22 -15.29 -7.23
CA ALA A 23 -29.34 -15.00 -8.11
C ALA A 23 -30.38 -14.11 -7.43
N GLU A 24 -30.61 -14.33 -6.14
CA GLU A 24 -31.52 -13.52 -5.31
C GLU A 24 -30.98 -12.10 -5.09
N LEU A 25 -29.69 -11.94 -4.79
CA LEU A 25 -29.05 -10.63 -4.71
C LEU A 25 -29.24 -9.81 -6.00
N LYS A 26 -29.08 -10.43 -7.17
CA LYS A 26 -29.33 -9.76 -8.46
C LYS A 26 -30.78 -9.36 -8.64
N LEU A 27 -31.72 -10.18 -8.17
CA LEU A 27 -33.14 -9.89 -8.25
C LEU A 27 -33.47 -8.68 -7.35
N LEU A 28 -33.00 -8.69 -6.10
CA LEU A 28 -33.23 -7.61 -5.14
C LEU A 28 -32.64 -6.28 -5.62
N ASP A 29 -31.43 -6.29 -6.19
CA ASP A 29 -30.81 -5.09 -6.79
C ASP A 29 -31.62 -4.57 -7.99
N ALA A 30 -32.09 -5.47 -8.87
CA ALA A 30 -32.92 -5.10 -10.01
C ALA A 30 -34.31 -4.58 -9.61
N GLU A 31 -34.84 -5.03 -8.47
CA GLU A 31 -36.08 -4.56 -7.86
C GLU A 31 -35.89 -3.32 -6.95
N GLU A 32 -34.66 -2.81 -6.82
CA GLU A 32 -34.28 -1.69 -5.94
C GLU A 32 -34.63 -1.93 -4.44
N ARG A 33 -34.61 -3.20 -4.00
CA ARG A 33 -34.89 -3.64 -2.62
C ARG A 33 -33.61 -3.69 -1.77
N PHE A 34 -32.98 -2.54 -1.57
CA PHE A 34 -31.65 -2.43 -0.98
C PHE A 34 -31.54 -2.95 0.46
N GLU A 35 -32.54 -2.72 1.32
CA GLU A 35 -32.49 -3.20 2.71
C GLU A 35 -32.44 -4.74 2.80
N GLU A 36 -33.22 -5.41 1.95
CA GLU A 36 -33.23 -6.88 1.88
C GLU A 36 -31.98 -7.42 1.22
N HIS A 37 -31.46 -6.69 0.21
CA HIS A 37 -30.18 -6.99 -0.41
C HIS A 37 -29.04 -6.98 0.63
N ASP A 38 -28.97 -5.93 1.45
CA ASP A 38 -27.93 -5.77 2.46
C ASP A 38 -28.08 -6.82 3.58
N ALA A 39 -29.30 -7.11 4.02
CA ALA A 39 -29.57 -8.17 4.97
C ALA A 39 -29.16 -9.56 4.44
N LEU A 40 -29.37 -9.82 3.14
CA LEU A 40 -28.96 -11.06 2.50
C LEU A 40 -27.43 -11.18 2.36
N CYS A 41 -26.75 -10.05 2.10
CA CYS A 41 -25.30 -9.94 2.11
C CYS A 41 -24.71 -10.30 3.49
N GLU A 42 -25.13 -9.61 4.55
CA GLU A 42 -24.60 -9.83 5.91
C GLU A 42 -25.02 -11.20 6.50
N GLY A 43 -26.21 -11.66 6.12
CA GLY A 43 -26.80 -12.91 6.55
C GLY A 43 -26.29 -14.11 5.74
N GLU A 44 -27.05 -14.50 4.71
CA GLU A 44 -26.86 -15.78 4.01
C GLU A 44 -25.57 -15.81 3.18
N PHE A 45 -25.21 -14.72 2.51
CA PHE A 45 -24.00 -14.71 1.69
C PHE A 45 -22.76 -14.99 2.55
N MET A 46 -22.61 -14.30 3.67
CA MET A 46 -21.51 -14.54 4.61
C MET A 46 -21.64 -15.86 5.39
N SER A 47 -22.86 -16.36 5.64
CA SER A 47 -23.07 -17.66 6.31
C SER A 47 -22.45 -18.82 5.53
N ILE A 48 -22.52 -18.78 4.20
CA ILE A 48 -21.95 -19.83 3.34
C ILE A 48 -20.43 -19.95 3.53
N PHE A 49 -19.73 -18.82 3.67
CA PHE A 49 -18.29 -18.82 3.93
C PHE A 49 -17.97 -19.41 5.30
N ARG A 50 -18.74 -19.06 6.34
CA ARG A 50 -18.59 -19.65 7.69
C ARG A 50 -18.86 -21.16 7.67
N ASP A 51 -19.91 -21.60 7.00
CA ASP A 51 -20.30 -23.01 6.92
C ASP A 51 -19.27 -23.86 6.16
N THR A 52 -18.65 -23.30 5.11
CA THR A 52 -17.53 -23.99 4.43
C THR A 52 -16.31 -24.15 5.35
N CYS A 53 -16.01 -23.15 6.20
CA CYS A 53 -14.93 -23.25 7.19
C CYS A 53 -15.29 -24.29 8.28
N ALA A 54 -16.53 -24.33 8.74
CA ALA A 54 -17.01 -25.35 9.68
C ALA A 54 -16.84 -26.77 9.11
N LEU A 55 -17.20 -26.99 7.84
CA LEU A 55 -16.96 -28.27 7.15
C LEU A 55 -15.47 -28.66 7.15
N VAL A 56 -14.58 -27.74 6.82
CA VAL A 56 -13.12 -28.00 6.84
C VAL A 56 -12.65 -28.36 8.24
N GLN A 57 -13.12 -27.63 9.26
CA GLN A 57 -12.75 -27.87 10.65
C GLN A 57 -13.21 -29.25 11.15
N GLU A 58 -14.46 -29.64 10.87
CA GLU A 58 -15.01 -30.94 11.24
C GLU A 58 -14.21 -32.09 10.63
N GLU A 59 -13.86 -31.99 9.34
CA GLU A 59 -13.08 -33.02 8.65
C GLU A 59 -11.62 -33.04 9.13
N HIS A 60 -11.02 -31.86 9.32
CA HIS A 60 -9.64 -31.72 9.79
C HIS A 60 -9.39 -32.43 11.13
N ALA A 61 -10.38 -32.44 12.03
CA ALA A 61 -10.29 -33.13 13.34
C ALA A 61 -9.98 -34.64 13.23
N THR A 62 -10.28 -35.27 12.09
CA THR A 62 -10.00 -36.70 11.83
C THR A 62 -8.74 -36.94 11.00
N ASN A 63 -8.08 -35.87 10.56
CA ASN A 63 -6.90 -35.85 9.68
C ASN A 63 -7.00 -36.82 8.46
N PRO A 64 -8.04 -36.68 7.62
CA PRO A 64 -8.27 -37.62 6.54
C PRO A 64 -7.28 -37.42 5.38
N PRO A 65 -6.96 -38.47 4.60
CA PRO A 65 -6.01 -38.39 3.48
C PRO A 65 -6.48 -37.49 2.33
N TYR A 66 -7.79 -37.17 2.28
CA TYR A 66 -8.40 -36.29 1.28
C TYR A 66 -8.51 -34.83 1.73
N LEU A 67 -7.99 -34.45 2.90
CA LEU A 67 -8.15 -33.12 3.48
C LEU A 67 -7.69 -32.00 2.53
N LEU A 68 -6.53 -32.16 1.89
CA LEU A 68 -5.99 -31.17 0.95
C LEU A 68 -6.91 -30.96 -0.26
N GLU A 69 -7.53 -32.04 -0.75
CA GLU A 69 -8.48 -31.99 -1.87
C GLU A 69 -9.77 -31.27 -1.45
N LEU A 70 -10.26 -31.53 -0.23
CA LEU A 70 -11.41 -30.83 0.34
C LEU A 70 -11.15 -29.32 0.43
N ILE A 71 -10.01 -28.92 1.02
CA ILE A 71 -9.65 -27.50 1.17
C ILE A 71 -9.55 -26.83 -0.20
N SER A 72 -9.00 -27.52 -1.20
CA SER A 72 -8.95 -27.03 -2.59
C SER A 72 -10.35 -26.82 -3.18
N GLU A 73 -11.31 -27.73 -2.97
CA GLU A 73 -12.69 -27.51 -3.43
C GLU A 73 -13.40 -26.37 -2.69
N VAL A 74 -13.15 -26.22 -1.38
CA VAL A 74 -13.67 -25.07 -0.60
C VAL A 74 -13.11 -23.75 -1.11
N GLN A 75 -11.81 -23.67 -1.39
CA GLN A 75 -11.21 -22.48 -1.98
C GLN A 75 -11.87 -22.09 -3.31
N LYS A 76 -12.30 -23.07 -4.13
CA LYS A 76 -13.05 -22.76 -5.37
C LYS A 76 -14.40 -22.11 -5.09
N ILE A 77 -15.08 -22.49 -4.00
CA ILE A 77 -16.32 -21.85 -3.57
C ILE A 77 -16.01 -20.42 -3.09
N HIS A 78 -14.99 -20.24 -2.25
CA HIS A 78 -14.55 -18.92 -1.78
C HIS A 78 -14.20 -18.01 -2.96
N ASN A 79 -13.35 -18.45 -3.89
CA ASN A 79 -12.98 -17.66 -5.08
C ASN A 79 -14.18 -17.24 -5.93
N LYS A 80 -15.20 -18.11 -6.07
CA LYS A 80 -16.45 -17.75 -6.78
C LYS A 80 -17.28 -16.71 -6.02
N GLY A 81 -17.37 -16.84 -4.70
CA GLY A 81 -18.09 -15.89 -3.86
C GLY A 81 -17.37 -14.53 -3.84
N ILE A 82 -16.06 -14.52 -3.60
CA ILE A 82 -15.25 -13.31 -3.56
C ILE A 82 -15.19 -12.63 -4.93
N GLY A 83 -15.03 -13.40 -6.02
CA GLY A 83 -15.09 -12.88 -7.38
C GLY A 83 -16.44 -12.27 -7.75
N TYR A 84 -17.53 -12.73 -7.11
CA TYR A 84 -18.83 -12.08 -7.23
C TYR A 84 -18.89 -10.79 -6.40
N ALA A 85 -18.48 -10.86 -5.13
CA ALA A 85 -18.47 -9.75 -4.19
C ALA A 85 -17.75 -8.50 -4.72
N TYR A 86 -16.52 -8.63 -5.23
CA TYR A 86 -15.76 -7.49 -5.76
C TYR A 86 -15.90 -7.29 -7.28
N GLY A 87 -16.65 -8.17 -7.94
CA GLY A 87 -16.78 -8.18 -9.39
C GLY A 87 -18.14 -7.63 -9.81
N ILE A 88 -18.95 -8.50 -10.42
CA ILE A 88 -20.25 -8.12 -10.98
C ILE A 88 -21.27 -7.83 -9.87
N GLY A 89 -21.11 -8.42 -8.69
CA GLY A 89 -22.01 -8.21 -7.56
C GLY A 89 -21.80 -6.87 -6.88
N ASP A 90 -20.57 -6.34 -6.87
CA ASP A 90 -20.21 -5.05 -6.24
C ASP A 90 -20.77 -4.91 -4.81
N LEU A 91 -20.67 -6.01 -4.03
CA LEU A 91 -21.34 -6.15 -2.74
C LEU A 91 -20.56 -5.48 -1.60
N TYR A 92 -19.22 -5.38 -1.73
CA TYR A 92 -18.34 -4.94 -0.66
C TYR A 92 -17.17 -4.13 -1.23
N ASP A 93 -16.81 -3.03 -0.56
CA ASP A 93 -15.48 -2.42 -0.69
C ASP A 93 -14.43 -3.28 0.03
N PHE A 94 -14.80 -3.83 1.19
CA PHE A 94 -14.01 -4.79 1.97
C PHE A 94 -14.95 -5.82 2.60
N MET A 95 -14.68 -7.10 2.37
CA MET A 95 -15.44 -8.18 3.01
C MET A 95 -15.01 -8.34 4.48
N ALA A 96 -15.99 -8.46 5.38
CA ALA A 96 -15.74 -8.81 6.78
C ALA A 96 -15.06 -10.18 6.90
N SER A 97 -14.28 -10.41 7.96
CA SER A 97 -13.67 -11.72 8.22
C SER A 97 -14.73 -12.80 8.45
N TRP A 98 -14.48 -14.03 7.99
CA TRP A 98 -15.40 -15.18 8.16
C TRP A 98 -14.72 -16.45 8.67
N ALA A 99 -13.39 -16.51 8.70
CA ALA A 99 -12.64 -17.72 9.03
C ALA A 99 -12.33 -17.86 10.52
N HIS A 100 -12.97 -17.03 11.35
CA HIS A 100 -12.89 -17.05 12.81
C HIS A 100 -14.15 -17.70 13.41
N ASP A 101 -14.02 -18.19 14.64
CA ASP A 101 -15.08 -18.87 15.39
C ASP A 101 -14.73 -18.80 16.89
N ASP A 102 -15.35 -17.85 17.58
CA ASP A 102 -15.10 -17.62 19.01
C ASP A 102 -15.49 -18.83 19.87
N ALA A 103 -16.54 -19.56 19.49
CA ALA A 103 -17.01 -20.75 20.22
C ALA A 103 -15.97 -21.89 20.15
N ALA A 104 -15.26 -22.01 19.03
CA ALA A 104 -14.17 -22.97 18.87
C ALA A 104 -12.79 -22.39 19.21
N GLY A 105 -12.72 -21.21 19.83
CA GLY A 105 -11.49 -20.57 20.28
C GLY A 105 -10.64 -19.91 19.19
N ARG A 106 -11.11 -19.88 17.94
CA ARG A 106 -10.48 -19.18 16.80
C ARG A 106 -10.92 -17.73 16.75
N THR A 107 -10.51 -16.95 17.75
CA THR A 107 -11.14 -15.65 18.02
C THR A 107 -10.76 -14.54 17.02
N LEU A 108 -11.72 -13.69 16.70
CA LEU A 108 -11.47 -12.38 16.09
C LEU A 108 -11.26 -11.34 17.20
N ILE A 109 -10.05 -10.81 17.28
CA ILE A 109 -9.72 -9.70 18.18
C ILE A 109 -10.10 -8.41 17.48
N VAL A 110 -11.24 -7.85 17.87
CA VAL A 110 -11.79 -6.60 17.34
C VAL A 110 -11.13 -5.40 18.02
N ASP A 111 -10.77 -4.39 17.24
CA ASP A 111 -10.35 -3.09 17.78
C ASP A 111 -11.55 -2.14 17.82
N ARG A 112 -12.20 -2.07 18.98
CA ARG A 112 -13.26 -1.09 19.23
C ARG A 112 -12.61 0.24 19.58
N SER A 113 -12.25 1.02 18.56
CA SER A 113 -11.74 2.38 18.76
C SER A 113 -12.74 3.21 19.57
N GLU A 114 -12.27 4.22 20.31
CA GLU A 114 -13.16 5.12 21.09
C GLU A 114 -14.12 5.94 20.20
N ALA A 115 -13.83 6.10 18.91
CA ALA A 115 -14.69 6.77 17.96
C ALA A 115 -15.73 5.83 17.35
N ALA A 116 -16.96 6.32 17.24
CA ALA A 116 -18.06 5.60 16.59
C ALA A 116 -18.01 5.66 15.06
N LEU A 117 -17.24 6.59 14.46
CA LEU A 117 -17.12 6.75 13.01
C LEU A 117 -15.70 6.47 12.52
N SER A 118 -15.58 5.59 11.51
CA SER A 118 -14.32 5.30 10.82
C SER A 118 -14.05 6.33 9.72
N LEU A 119 -13.71 7.56 10.09
CA LEU A 119 -13.43 8.65 9.15
C LEU A 119 -12.16 9.42 9.54
N PRO A 120 -11.38 9.93 8.55
CA PRO A 120 -10.26 10.80 8.84
C PRO A 120 -10.72 12.03 9.63
N HIS A 121 -10.07 12.32 10.76
CA HIS A 121 -10.57 13.32 11.70
C HIS A 121 -10.72 14.68 11.05
N ALA A 122 -9.78 15.06 10.19
CA ALA A 122 -9.78 16.34 9.49
C ALA A 122 -10.99 16.55 8.56
N THR A 123 -11.66 15.48 8.11
CA THR A 123 -12.79 15.56 7.15
C THR A 123 -14.17 15.69 7.82
N ILE A 124 -14.26 15.35 9.10
CA ILE A 124 -15.51 15.36 9.87
C ILE A 124 -16.24 16.71 9.86
N PRO A 125 -15.59 17.88 10.02
CA PRO A 125 -16.30 19.17 10.04
C PRO A 125 -16.97 19.46 8.69
N MET A 126 -16.25 19.17 7.59
CA MET A 126 -16.76 19.33 6.23
C MET A 126 -17.94 18.37 5.97
N MET A 127 -17.89 17.14 6.48
CA MET A 127 -18.98 16.18 6.36
C MET A 127 -20.24 16.66 7.09
N LEU A 128 -20.11 17.11 8.34
CA LEU A 128 -21.25 17.61 9.14
C LEU A 128 -21.89 18.83 8.47
N GLU A 129 -21.08 19.75 7.94
CA GLU A 129 -21.54 20.90 7.16
C GLU A 129 -22.28 20.47 5.88
N MET A 130 -21.72 19.53 5.12
CA MET A 130 -22.33 19.04 3.86
C MET A 130 -23.67 18.35 4.10
N LEU A 131 -23.81 17.61 5.20
CA LEU A 131 -25.05 16.95 5.58
C LEU A 131 -26.04 17.88 6.30
N ASN A 132 -25.64 19.12 6.59
CA ASN A 132 -26.40 20.09 7.36
C ASN A 132 -26.89 19.51 8.71
N ILE A 133 -26.04 18.70 9.34
CA ILE A 133 -26.30 18.08 10.63
C ILE A 133 -25.60 18.92 11.70
N ASP A 134 -26.36 19.33 12.70
CA ASP A 134 -25.81 19.99 13.88
C ASP A 134 -24.84 19.02 14.61
N PRO A 135 -23.59 19.43 14.90
CA PRO A 135 -22.62 18.59 15.61
C PRO A 135 -23.12 18.04 16.96
N GLU A 136 -23.89 18.82 17.72
CA GLU A 136 -24.47 18.35 18.99
C GLU A 136 -25.53 17.27 18.75
N ILE A 137 -26.36 17.42 17.72
CA ILE A 137 -27.37 16.42 17.32
C ILE A 137 -26.69 15.14 16.80
N ALA A 138 -25.61 15.28 16.03
CA ALA A 138 -24.80 14.14 15.60
C ALA A 138 -24.21 13.41 16.82
N MET A 139 -23.63 14.13 17.77
CA MET A 139 -23.08 13.53 19.00
C MET A 139 -24.15 12.84 19.86
N GLN A 140 -25.35 13.40 19.94
CA GLN A 140 -26.47 12.75 20.63
C GLN A 140 -26.92 11.44 19.98
N LYS A 141 -26.79 11.32 18.64
CA LYS A 141 -27.20 10.12 17.88
C LYS A 141 -26.13 9.05 17.81
N VAL A 142 -24.87 9.42 17.61
CA VAL A 142 -23.76 8.47 17.37
C VAL A 142 -22.79 8.39 18.56
N GLY A 143 -23.02 9.15 19.63
CA GLY A 143 -22.12 9.23 20.78
C GLY A 143 -20.88 10.09 20.49
N LYS A 144 -19.69 9.51 20.63
CA LYS A 144 -18.42 10.20 20.31
C LYS A 144 -18.10 10.08 18.82
N ILE A 145 -18.11 11.22 18.14
CA ILE A 145 -17.76 11.35 16.72
C ILE A 145 -16.24 11.23 16.51
N ARG A 146 -15.44 11.69 17.48
CA ARG A 146 -13.98 11.63 17.52
C ARG A 146 -13.52 11.10 18.89
N PRO A 147 -12.35 10.45 18.99
CA PRO A 147 -11.70 10.15 20.26
C PRO A 147 -11.35 11.44 20.99
N ASP A 148 -11.18 11.33 22.30
CA ASP A 148 -10.79 12.50 23.11
C ASP A 148 -9.35 12.91 22.77
N PRO A 149 -9.00 14.21 22.90
CA PRO A 149 -7.61 14.65 22.82
C PRO A 149 -6.72 13.85 23.76
N TRP A 150 -5.47 13.62 23.35
CA TRP A 150 -4.53 12.88 24.16
C TRP A 150 -4.29 13.57 25.51
N HIS A 151 -4.20 12.78 26.57
CA HIS A 151 -3.87 13.29 27.91
C HIS A 151 -2.84 12.40 28.61
N SER A 152 -2.03 12.98 29.50
CA SER A 152 -0.94 12.27 30.19
C SER A 152 -1.40 11.07 31.02
N SER A 153 -2.64 11.08 31.50
CA SER A 153 -3.28 9.96 32.20
C SER A 153 -3.53 8.73 31.32
N MET A 154 -3.49 8.87 29.99
CA MET A 154 -3.58 7.75 29.05
C MET A 154 -2.29 6.93 29.00
N LYS A 155 -1.19 7.43 29.59
CA LYS A 155 0.05 6.64 29.73
C LYS A 155 -0.17 5.52 30.74
N ARG A 156 0.13 4.29 30.31
CA ARG A 156 0.18 3.13 31.21
C ARG A 156 1.37 3.18 32.19
N HIS A 157 2.47 3.82 31.78
CA HIS A 157 3.67 3.97 32.59
C HIS A 157 4.22 5.40 32.47
N SER A 158 4.89 5.90 33.52
CA SER A 158 5.46 7.27 33.50
C SER A 158 6.47 7.49 32.37
N LYS A 159 7.17 6.42 31.98
CA LYS A 159 8.13 6.36 30.86
C LYS A 159 7.52 5.92 29.51
N SER A 160 6.19 5.81 29.40
CA SER A 160 5.56 5.59 28.09
C SER A 160 5.84 6.78 27.18
N THR A 161 6.17 6.49 25.91
CA THR A 161 6.30 7.52 24.88
C THR A 161 4.97 8.27 24.70
N VAL A 162 5.07 9.56 24.39
CA VAL A 162 3.91 10.41 24.07
C VAL A 162 3.35 10.13 22.67
N LEU A 163 4.07 9.35 21.85
CA LEU A 163 3.63 8.88 20.54
C LEU A 163 2.76 7.61 20.60
N ALA A 164 2.40 7.16 21.80
CA ALA A 164 1.52 6.02 22.03
C ALA A 164 0.15 6.46 22.56
N ARG A 165 -0.90 5.82 22.05
CA ARG A 165 -2.27 5.96 22.57
C ARG A 165 -2.81 4.60 23.00
N PHE A 166 -2.98 4.42 24.30
CA PHE A 166 -3.47 3.18 24.90
C PHE A 166 -4.99 3.04 24.78
N ARG A 167 -5.47 1.79 24.73
CA ARG A 167 -6.89 1.52 24.92
C ARG A 167 -7.27 1.72 26.39
N PRO A 168 -8.44 2.29 26.71
CA PRO A 168 -8.82 2.62 28.09
C PRO A 168 -9.07 1.36 28.95
N ASP A 169 -9.70 0.33 28.39
CA ASP A 169 -10.17 -0.86 29.11
C ASP A 169 -9.30 -2.10 28.84
N LEU A 170 -7.99 -1.99 29.11
CA LEU A 170 -7.07 -3.11 28.86
C LEU A 170 -7.24 -4.25 29.88
N PRO A 171 -7.32 -5.52 29.43
CA PRO A 171 -7.23 -6.66 30.32
C PRO A 171 -5.83 -6.79 30.93
N ALA A 172 -5.67 -7.77 31.84
CA ALA A 172 -4.35 -8.17 32.30
C ALA A 172 -3.49 -8.62 31.12
N LEU A 173 -2.41 -7.89 30.84
CA LEU A 173 -1.49 -8.21 29.76
C LEU A 173 -0.54 -9.34 30.15
N SER A 174 -0.01 -10.01 29.15
CA SER A 174 0.85 -11.18 29.27
C SER A 174 2.25 -10.86 29.79
N ALA A 175 2.72 -9.62 29.60
CA ALA A 175 4.00 -9.20 30.15
C ALA A 175 3.89 -8.97 31.66
N THR A 176 4.88 -9.46 32.38
CA THR A 176 5.01 -9.34 33.84
C THR A 176 6.37 -8.71 34.19
N ARG A 177 6.62 -8.50 35.48
CA ARG A 177 7.92 -8.01 35.96
C ARG A 177 9.08 -8.95 35.65
N SER A 178 8.82 -10.25 35.40
CA SER A 178 9.86 -11.22 35.00
C SER A 178 10.12 -11.26 33.50
N THR A 179 9.39 -10.47 32.71
CA THR A 179 9.56 -10.37 31.24
C THR A 179 9.80 -8.91 30.86
N PRO A 180 10.99 -8.36 31.16
CA PRO A 180 11.27 -6.93 31.04
C PRO A 180 11.29 -6.42 29.60
N LEU A 181 11.69 -7.24 28.61
CA LEU A 181 11.67 -6.85 27.20
C LEU A 181 10.22 -6.72 26.73
N ALA A 182 9.37 -7.71 27.00
CA ALA A 182 7.96 -7.64 26.66
C ALA A 182 7.24 -6.51 27.41
N ALA A 183 7.56 -6.31 28.68
CA ALA A 183 6.99 -5.21 29.48
C ALA A 183 7.39 -3.84 28.92
N SER A 184 8.60 -3.68 28.36
CA SER A 184 8.98 -2.42 27.71
C SER A 184 8.13 -2.12 26.48
N ILE A 185 7.72 -3.14 25.73
CA ILE A 185 6.79 -2.99 24.61
C ILE A 185 5.40 -2.66 25.14
N TYR A 186 4.82 -3.48 26.02
CA TYR A 186 3.44 -3.30 26.46
C TYR A 186 3.18 -2.04 27.29
N ASP A 187 4.22 -1.43 27.84
CA ASP A 187 4.16 -0.11 28.48
C ASP A 187 4.57 1.03 27.52
N ALA A 188 4.79 0.76 26.23
CA ALA A 188 5.27 1.68 25.21
C ALA A 188 6.50 2.49 25.63
N ARG A 189 7.44 1.85 26.34
CA ARG A 189 8.68 2.46 26.82
C ARG A 189 9.72 2.42 25.70
N CYS A 190 9.68 3.39 24.79
CA CYS A 190 10.63 3.49 23.69
C CYS A 190 11.13 4.90 23.41
N GLU A 191 12.35 4.95 22.90
CA GLU A 191 12.88 6.08 22.15
C GLU A 191 12.44 5.95 20.70
N VAL A 192 12.02 7.05 20.08
CA VAL A 192 11.53 7.04 18.71
C VAL A 192 12.41 7.96 17.87
N THR A 193 13.16 7.38 16.94
CA THR A 193 13.93 8.14 15.95
C THR A 193 13.39 7.89 14.55
N SER A 194 13.69 8.80 13.64
CA SER A 194 13.34 8.64 12.24
C SER A 194 14.39 9.26 11.34
N ILE A 195 14.58 8.69 10.15
CA ILE A 195 15.43 9.26 9.10
C ILE A 195 14.65 9.35 7.79
N GLY A 196 14.93 10.39 7.01
CA GLY A 196 14.40 10.54 5.66
C GLY A 196 14.81 9.37 4.76
N SER A 197 13.94 9.01 3.83
CA SER A 197 14.12 7.80 3.01
C SER A 197 13.59 7.99 1.58
N ILE A 198 13.84 6.99 0.73
CA ILE A 198 13.17 6.81 -0.56
C ILE A 198 11.73 6.30 -0.38
N SER A 199 10.90 6.32 -1.43
CA SER A 199 9.54 5.76 -1.41
C SER A 199 9.63 4.25 -1.15
N PRO A 200 9.19 3.78 0.02
CA PRO A 200 9.52 2.43 0.48
C PRO A 200 8.65 1.37 -0.21
N ILE A 201 9.27 0.23 -0.50
CA ILE A 201 8.54 -0.97 -0.97
C ILE A 201 8.59 -2.05 0.09
N LYS A 202 9.79 -2.41 0.57
CA LYS A 202 9.96 -3.48 1.56
C LYS A 202 11.18 -3.25 2.42
N VAL A 203 11.04 -3.34 3.73
CA VAL A 203 12.14 -3.38 4.71
C VAL A 203 12.26 -4.80 5.26
N ARG A 204 13.47 -5.31 5.42
CA ARG A 204 13.75 -6.59 6.07
C ARG A 204 14.93 -6.47 7.01
N MET A 205 14.91 -7.32 8.03
CA MET A 205 16.07 -7.60 8.86
C MET A 205 16.69 -8.92 8.43
N SER A 206 18.01 -8.97 8.37
CA SER A 206 18.78 -10.20 8.27
C SER A 206 18.52 -11.12 9.49
N GLY A 207 18.75 -12.43 9.33
CA GLY A 207 18.32 -13.45 10.29
C GLY A 207 18.90 -13.32 11.72
N LYS A 208 20.13 -12.81 11.87
CA LYS A 208 20.78 -12.53 13.18
C LYS A 208 20.77 -11.02 13.52
N ASN A 209 19.98 -10.23 12.81
CA ASN A 209 19.83 -8.79 13.01
C ASN A 209 21.14 -7.99 12.89
N SER A 210 22.03 -8.37 11.96
CA SER A 210 23.29 -7.69 11.68
C SER A 210 23.18 -6.60 10.60
N CYS A 211 22.25 -6.75 9.64
CA CYS A 211 22.03 -5.80 8.55
C CYS A 211 20.53 -5.59 8.29
N MET A 212 20.08 -4.34 8.29
CA MET A 212 18.73 -3.93 7.88
C MET A 212 18.80 -3.34 6.49
N ALA A 213 17.94 -3.78 5.58
CA ALA A 213 17.87 -3.28 4.22
C ALA A 213 16.44 -2.92 3.85
N MET A 214 16.31 -1.91 2.99
CA MET A 214 15.03 -1.46 2.47
C MET A 214 15.15 -1.09 1.00
N ILE A 215 14.37 -1.78 0.17
CA ILE A 215 14.21 -1.42 -1.24
C ILE A 215 13.11 -0.39 -1.42
N GLY A 216 13.26 0.46 -2.43
CA GLY A 216 12.28 1.47 -2.76
C GLY A 216 12.50 2.12 -4.11
N ALA A 217 11.64 3.09 -4.40
CA ALA A 217 11.70 3.90 -5.61
C ALA A 217 12.17 5.32 -5.29
N CYS A 218 12.99 5.88 -6.17
CA CYS A 218 13.53 7.22 -6.05
C CYS A 218 13.75 7.86 -7.43
N GLY A 219 14.46 8.99 -7.44
CA GLY A 219 14.70 9.78 -8.65
C GLY A 219 13.43 10.43 -9.19
N HIS A 220 13.50 10.92 -10.42
CA HIS A 220 12.38 11.64 -11.02
C HIS A 220 11.19 10.68 -11.27
N LYS A 221 9.99 11.05 -10.78
CA LYS A 221 8.77 10.24 -10.86
C LYS A 221 8.85 8.86 -10.19
N ASN A 222 9.77 8.64 -9.24
CA ASN A 222 9.99 7.35 -8.59
C ASN A 222 10.27 6.23 -9.59
N ARG A 223 11.18 6.47 -10.55
CA ARG A 223 11.53 5.53 -11.64
C ARG A 223 12.88 4.87 -11.46
N ALA A 224 13.72 5.39 -10.58
CA ALA A 224 15.00 4.78 -10.23
C ALA A 224 14.82 3.81 -9.04
N PRO A 225 15.53 2.68 -9.03
CA PRO A 225 15.64 1.85 -7.85
C PRO A 225 16.50 2.53 -6.79
N GLY A 226 16.20 2.27 -5.52
CA GLY A 226 17.04 2.66 -4.40
C GLY A 226 17.12 1.55 -3.37
N LEU A 227 18.28 1.45 -2.72
CA LEU A 227 18.53 0.53 -1.61
C LEU A 227 19.05 1.33 -0.42
N ASN A 228 18.23 1.44 0.62
CA ASN A 228 18.66 1.92 1.92
C ASN A 228 19.15 0.73 2.76
N PHE A 229 20.25 0.87 3.49
CA PHE A 229 20.72 -0.17 4.41
C PHE A 229 21.38 0.43 5.65
N CYS A 230 21.43 -0.32 6.74
CA CYS A 230 22.29 0.00 7.88
C CYS A 230 22.77 -1.27 8.58
N LEU A 231 23.92 -1.17 9.24
CA LEU A 231 24.37 -2.18 10.20
C LEU A 231 24.02 -1.63 11.58
N PRO A 232 23.03 -2.17 12.31
CA PRO A 232 22.53 -1.51 13.52
C PRO A 232 23.53 -1.42 14.68
N ASP A 233 24.66 -2.14 14.62
CA ASP A 233 25.78 -2.03 15.56
C ASP A 233 26.79 -0.93 15.18
N ASP A 234 26.69 -0.35 13.98
CA ASP A 234 27.53 0.77 13.55
C ASP A 234 26.93 2.13 13.97
N SER A 235 27.78 3.16 13.98
CA SER A 235 27.37 4.53 14.28
C SER A 235 27.06 5.36 13.03
N LEU A 236 27.06 4.74 11.85
CA LEU A 236 26.92 5.43 10.57
C LEU A 236 25.45 5.65 10.19
N GLY A 237 24.54 4.85 10.76
CA GLY A 237 23.12 4.94 10.50
C GLY A 237 22.75 4.45 9.10
N VAL A 238 21.60 4.91 8.58
CA VAL A 238 21.09 4.45 7.27
C VAL A 238 21.86 5.12 6.13
N ARG A 239 22.37 4.27 5.23
CA ARG A 239 23.10 4.62 4.02
C ARG A 239 22.25 4.30 2.80
N PHE A 240 22.58 4.91 1.67
CA PHE A 240 21.85 4.78 0.40
C PHE A 240 22.77 4.31 -0.72
N LEU A 241 22.27 3.38 -1.54
CA LEU A 241 22.91 2.88 -2.74
C LEU A 241 21.90 2.89 -3.91
N ASP A 242 22.34 3.33 -5.08
CA ASP A 242 21.65 3.01 -6.35
C ASP A 242 22.14 1.64 -6.83
N PRO A 243 21.26 0.62 -6.87
CA PRO A 243 21.69 -0.73 -7.24
C PRO A 243 22.00 -0.89 -8.73
N ARG A 244 21.79 0.15 -9.55
CA ARG A 244 22.01 0.16 -11.00
C ARG A 244 21.16 -0.87 -11.76
N LEU A 245 20.02 -1.26 -11.17
CA LEU A 245 18.99 -2.05 -11.85
C LEU A 245 18.29 -1.21 -12.93
N SER A 246 17.68 -1.90 -13.89
CA SER A 246 17.00 -1.31 -15.04
C SER A 246 15.62 -0.77 -14.69
N GLY A 247 15.01 -1.30 -13.63
CA GLY A 247 13.78 -0.82 -13.04
C GLY A 247 13.84 -0.80 -11.52
N VAL A 248 12.75 -0.36 -10.91
CA VAL A 248 12.58 -0.35 -9.45
C VAL A 248 12.56 -1.80 -8.93
N ALA A 249 13.38 -2.09 -7.92
CA ALA A 249 13.35 -3.38 -7.25
C ALA A 249 12.05 -3.54 -6.46
N THR A 250 11.37 -4.66 -6.64
CA THR A 250 10.08 -4.95 -5.97
C THR A 250 10.19 -6.08 -4.96
N GLN A 251 11.26 -6.88 -5.04
CA GLN A 251 11.48 -8.07 -4.23
C GLN A 251 12.88 -8.06 -3.64
N MET A 252 13.00 -8.59 -2.42
CA MET A 252 14.25 -8.66 -1.68
C MET A 252 14.31 -9.94 -0.84
N ALA A 253 15.49 -10.55 -0.78
CA ALA A 253 15.87 -11.59 0.16
C ALA A 253 17.22 -11.24 0.77
N MET A 254 17.50 -11.74 1.97
CA MET A 254 18.77 -11.52 2.65
C MET A 254 19.24 -12.86 3.21
N ASP A 255 20.54 -13.11 3.13
CA ASP A 255 21.16 -14.28 3.73
C ASP A 255 22.23 -13.84 4.72
N GLU A 256 22.08 -14.27 5.96
CA GLU A 256 22.94 -13.86 7.06
C GLU A 256 24.30 -14.54 7.04
N ASP A 257 24.35 -15.82 6.65
CA ASP A 257 25.58 -16.59 6.67
C ASP A 257 26.50 -16.19 5.51
N LEU A 258 25.90 -15.84 4.37
CA LEU A 258 26.59 -15.26 3.22
C LEU A 258 26.83 -13.75 3.35
N GLN A 259 26.18 -13.09 4.30
CA GLN A 259 26.18 -11.63 4.47
C GLN A 259 25.79 -10.87 3.19
N MET A 260 24.75 -11.34 2.49
CA MET A 260 24.33 -10.84 1.18
C MET A 260 22.86 -10.43 1.10
N ILE A 261 22.59 -9.31 0.44
CA ILE A 261 21.27 -8.82 0.05
C ILE A 261 21.05 -9.18 -1.42
N PHE A 262 19.94 -9.84 -1.74
CA PHE A 262 19.48 -10.07 -3.10
C PHE A 262 18.26 -9.19 -3.36
N ILE A 263 18.27 -8.39 -4.42
CA ILE A 263 17.15 -7.55 -4.83
C ILE A 263 16.83 -7.77 -6.29
N GLY A 264 15.55 -7.72 -6.66
CA GLY A 264 15.13 -7.95 -8.04
C GLY A 264 14.20 -6.88 -8.58
N ASP A 265 14.50 -6.40 -9.79
CA ASP A 265 13.53 -5.71 -10.65
C ASP A 265 12.75 -6.74 -11.48
N ARG A 266 12.04 -6.34 -12.54
CA ARG A 266 11.25 -7.29 -13.35
C ARG A 266 12.10 -8.41 -13.98
N ASP A 267 13.30 -8.08 -14.43
CA ASP A 267 14.04 -8.91 -15.37
C ASP A 267 15.37 -9.41 -14.79
N ARG A 268 15.88 -8.81 -13.72
CA ARG A 268 17.16 -9.17 -13.11
C ARG A 268 17.11 -9.24 -11.59
N ILE A 269 18.03 -10.03 -11.03
CA ILE A 269 18.39 -10.02 -9.61
C ILE A 269 19.82 -9.50 -9.49
N LYS A 270 20.08 -8.64 -8.51
CA LYS A 270 21.43 -8.24 -8.12
C LYS A 270 21.69 -8.57 -6.66
N SER A 271 22.90 -8.98 -6.35
CA SER A 271 23.34 -9.21 -4.97
C SER A 271 24.39 -8.21 -4.51
N PHE A 272 24.36 -7.92 -3.22
CA PHE A 272 25.24 -6.98 -2.56
C PHE A 272 25.70 -7.56 -1.23
N ALA A 273 27.01 -7.70 -1.04
CA ALA A 273 27.60 -8.12 0.22
C ALA A 273 27.69 -6.93 1.20
N TRP A 274 27.32 -7.15 2.45
CA TRP A 274 27.55 -6.21 3.55
C TRP A 274 28.71 -6.60 4.44
N GLY A 275 29.38 -7.72 4.15
CA GLY A 275 30.59 -8.17 4.80
C GLY A 275 31.05 -9.51 4.23
N ASP A 276 32.10 -10.05 4.82
CA ASP A 276 32.70 -11.35 4.56
C ASP A 276 33.31 -11.95 5.84
N ASP A 277 34.18 -12.96 5.67
CA ASP A 277 34.94 -13.60 6.75
C ASP A 277 35.95 -12.64 7.44
N GLU A 278 36.36 -11.56 6.78
CA GLU A 278 37.27 -10.54 7.34
C GLU A 278 36.53 -9.48 8.15
N GLY A 279 35.27 -9.21 7.80
CA GLY A 279 34.36 -8.40 8.62
C GLY A 279 33.27 -7.68 7.83
N LEU A 280 32.57 -6.78 8.52
CA LEU A 280 31.49 -6.00 7.93
C LEU A 280 32.02 -4.82 7.11
N TYR A 281 31.42 -4.60 5.95
CA TYR A 281 31.76 -3.50 5.07
C TYR A 281 31.07 -2.20 5.46
N ARG A 282 31.76 -1.09 5.20
CA ARG A 282 31.17 0.24 5.35
C ARG A 282 30.10 0.51 4.31
N GLU A 283 30.40 0.17 3.06
CA GLU A 283 29.49 0.29 1.91
C GLU A 283 29.22 -1.10 1.33
N LEU A 284 28.05 -1.27 0.70
CA LEU A 284 27.68 -2.51 0.04
C LEU A 284 28.57 -2.77 -1.19
N SER A 285 29.06 -3.99 -1.33
CA SER A 285 29.83 -4.43 -2.50
C SER A 285 28.93 -5.22 -3.47
N PRO A 286 28.76 -4.82 -4.74
CA PRO A 286 28.02 -5.61 -5.72
C PRO A 286 28.75 -6.93 -6.02
N VAL A 287 28.04 -8.06 -5.98
CA VAL A 287 28.66 -9.39 -6.14
C VAL A 287 28.19 -10.07 -7.42
N HIS A 288 26.88 -10.32 -7.57
CA HIS A 288 26.33 -11.05 -8.71
C HIS A 288 25.24 -10.24 -9.44
N THR A 289 25.07 -10.53 -10.73
CA THR A 289 23.90 -10.13 -11.53
C THR A 289 23.31 -11.39 -12.17
N LEU A 290 22.01 -11.62 -12.03
CA LEU A 290 21.31 -12.82 -12.50
C LEU A 290 20.21 -12.46 -13.50
N ASP A 291 20.13 -13.19 -14.61
CA ASP A 291 19.05 -13.07 -15.57
C ASP A 291 17.82 -13.80 -15.05
N SER A 292 16.82 -13.04 -14.58
CA SER A 292 15.53 -13.57 -14.13
C SER A 292 14.39 -13.23 -15.09
N THR A 293 14.68 -13.08 -16.38
CA THR A 293 13.65 -12.83 -17.41
C THR A 293 12.54 -13.90 -17.30
N CYS A 294 11.28 -13.46 -17.31
CA CYS A 294 10.08 -14.29 -17.09
C CYS A 294 9.91 -14.85 -15.66
N SER A 295 10.68 -14.40 -14.67
CA SER A 295 10.51 -14.73 -13.26
C SER A 295 10.64 -13.45 -12.43
N ASP A 296 9.53 -12.73 -12.27
CA ASP A 296 9.47 -11.41 -11.62
C ASP A 296 8.89 -11.46 -10.20
N GLY A 297 8.50 -12.64 -9.73
CA GLY A 297 7.95 -12.88 -8.39
C GLY A 297 8.98 -12.79 -7.26
N PRO A 298 8.60 -13.16 -6.03
CA PRO A 298 9.43 -13.03 -4.84
C PRO A 298 10.68 -13.91 -4.90
N ILE A 299 11.70 -13.50 -4.14
CA ILE A 299 13.04 -14.10 -4.08
C ILE A 299 13.21 -14.81 -2.74
N ALA A 300 13.91 -15.93 -2.70
CA ALA A 300 14.35 -16.59 -1.48
C ALA A 300 15.76 -17.14 -1.64
N VAL A 301 16.50 -17.24 -0.54
CA VAL A 301 17.77 -17.97 -0.46
C VAL A 301 17.50 -19.23 0.33
N LEU A 302 17.85 -20.38 -0.24
CA LEU A 302 17.64 -21.70 0.35
C LEU A 302 18.93 -22.15 1.05
N PRO A 303 18.85 -22.92 2.15
CA PRO A 303 20.01 -23.39 2.90
C PRO A 303 21.00 -24.26 2.11
N ASN A 304 20.58 -24.77 0.95
CA ASN A 304 21.42 -25.57 0.06
C ASN A 304 22.27 -24.72 -0.90
N GLY A 305 22.49 -23.44 -0.58
CA GLY A 305 23.33 -22.54 -1.39
C GLY A 305 22.67 -22.12 -2.70
N ARG A 306 21.33 -22.07 -2.75
CA ARG A 306 20.59 -21.64 -3.95
C ARG A 306 19.81 -20.37 -3.71
N VAL A 307 19.93 -19.43 -4.63
CA VAL A 307 18.94 -18.36 -4.75
C VAL A 307 17.84 -18.81 -5.71
N VAL A 308 16.60 -18.51 -5.36
CA VAL A 308 15.42 -18.88 -6.14
C VAL A 308 14.50 -17.69 -6.32
N ARG A 309 13.83 -17.64 -7.47
CA ARG A 309 12.86 -16.59 -7.79
C ARG A 309 11.62 -17.17 -8.43
N ALA A 310 10.46 -16.82 -7.88
CA ALA A 310 9.19 -17.30 -8.41
C ALA A 310 8.86 -16.68 -9.77
N GLY A 311 8.19 -17.47 -10.61
CA GLY A 311 7.55 -17.02 -11.84
C GLY A 311 6.19 -17.70 -12.00
N VAL A 312 5.58 -17.55 -13.17
CA VAL A 312 4.30 -18.21 -13.45
C VAL A 312 4.48 -19.72 -13.49
N GLY A 313 3.82 -20.44 -12.57
CA GLY A 313 3.79 -21.90 -12.55
C GLY A 313 5.08 -22.59 -12.13
N GLY A 314 6.05 -21.86 -11.59
CA GLY A 314 7.32 -22.45 -11.15
C GLY A 314 8.31 -21.43 -10.59
N VAL A 315 9.55 -21.89 -10.43
CA VAL A 315 10.63 -21.16 -9.76
C VAL A 315 11.93 -21.34 -10.54
N ALA A 316 12.59 -20.24 -10.89
CA ALA A 316 13.96 -20.25 -11.40
C ALA A 316 14.95 -20.41 -10.23
N SER A 317 16.02 -21.17 -10.43
CA SER A 317 17.03 -21.46 -9.41
C SER A 317 18.44 -21.28 -9.95
N TRP A 318 19.31 -20.68 -9.14
CA TRP A 318 20.74 -20.52 -9.38
C TRP A 318 21.53 -21.11 -8.21
N VAL A 319 22.64 -21.78 -8.49
CA VAL A 319 23.59 -22.27 -7.48
C VAL A 319 24.60 -21.17 -7.19
N ILE A 320 24.64 -20.66 -5.96
CA ILE A 320 25.37 -19.43 -5.62
C ILE A 320 26.88 -19.58 -5.86
N ASP A 321 27.47 -20.70 -5.45
CA ASP A 321 28.91 -20.96 -5.58
C ASP A 321 29.39 -21.10 -7.04
N GLU A 322 28.46 -21.30 -7.98
CA GLU A 322 28.75 -21.41 -9.42
C GLU A 322 28.57 -20.07 -10.16
N LEU A 323 28.11 -19.02 -9.47
CA LEU A 323 27.81 -17.73 -10.10
C LEU A 323 29.07 -16.92 -10.39
N GLU A 324 29.04 -16.21 -11.51
CA GLU A 324 30.04 -15.20 -11.83
C GLU A 324 29.94 -14.02 -10.85
N THR A 325 31.09 -13.46 -10.48
CA THR A 325 31.22 -12.34 -9.55
C THR A 325 31.81 -11.12 -10.25
N HIS A 326 31.33 -9.92 -9.91
CA HIS A 326 31.99 -8.66 -10.28
C HIS A 326 33.36 -8.56 -9.58
N ARG A 327 34.45 -8.64 -10.32
CA ARG A 327 35.83 -8.49 -9.78
C ARG A 327 36.32 -7.04 -9.85
N PHE A 328 35.89 -6.30 -10.86
CA PHE A 328 36.27 -4.90 -11.07
C PHE A 328 35.07 -4.08 -11.55
N GLU A 329 35.09 -2.76 -11.31
CA GLU A 329 34.03 -1.87 -11.78
C GLU A 329 33.94 -1.88 -13.31
N GLY A 330 32.75 -2.17 -13.83
CA GLY A 330 32.47 -2.23 -15.27
C GLY A 330 32.61 -3.61 -15.92
N GLU A 331 32.94 -4.66 -15.16
CA GLU A 331 32.83 -6.05 -15.64
C GLU A 331 31.36 -6.37 -15.98
N ILE A 332 31.17 -7.09 -17.08
CA ILE A 332 29.85 -7.50 -17.58
C ILE A 332 29.69 -9.00 -17.28
N ILE A 333 28.59 -9.36 -16.63
CA ILE A 333 28.18 -10.74 -16.40
C ILE A 333 27.11 -11.13 -17.44
N GLY A 334 27.35 -12.18 -18.21
CA GLY A 334 26.51 -12.54 -19.35
C GLY A 334 26.72 -11.62 -20.55
N ASP A 335 25.63 -11.21 -21.22
CA ASP A 335 25.65 -10.35 -22.39
C ASP A 335 25.48 -8.86 -22.04
N GLU A 336 25.92 -7.98 -22.93
CA GLU A 336 25.71 -6.53 -22.80
C GLU A 336 24.24 -6.17 -23.09
N LEU A 337 23.59 -5.53 -22.12
CA LEU A 337 22.20 -5.11 -22.15
C LEU A 337 22.06 -3.74 -22.83
N ASP A 338 21.10 -3.59 -23.75
CA ASP A 338 20.77 -2.29 -24.37
C ASP A 338 19.98 -1.42 -23.37
N PRO A 339 20.56 -0.31 -22.86
CA PRO A 339 19.90 0.53 -21.87
C PRO A 339 18.74 1.36 -22.48
N GLY A 340 18.58 1.39 -23.81
CA GLY A 340 17.57 2.18 -24.52
C GLY A 340 16.11 1.76 -24.30
N GLN A 341 15.85 0.61 -23.66
CA GLN A 341 14.50 0.09 -23.38
C GLN A 341 14.01 0.37 -21.95
N THR A 342 14.77 1.11 -21.14
CA THR A 342 14.42 1.41 -19.75
C THR A 342 13.41 2.56 -19.59
N SER A 343 12.71 2.56 -18.45
CA SER A 343 11.93 3.69 -17.96
C SER A 343 12.72 4.64 -17.05
N ARG A 344 13.99 4.34 -16.74
CA ARG A 344 14.88 5.24 -16.00
C ARG A 344 15.13 6.52 -16.78
N ASP A 345 15.29 7.62 -16.05
CA ASP A 345 15.51 8.92 -16.67
C ASP A 345 16.95 9.09 -17.18
N ASP A 346 17.92 8.48 -16.50
CA ASP A 346 19.31 8.37 -16.97
C ASP A 346 19.69 6.89 -17.19
N PRO A 347 19.74 6.43 -18.45
CA PRO A 347 20.15 5.07 -18.77
C PRO A 347 21.63 4.78 -18.46
N SER A 348 22.48 5.80 -18.26
CA SER A 348 23.91 5.60 -17.94
C SER A 348 24.16 5.08 -16.52
N GLU A 349 23.16 5.20 -15.63
CA GLU A 349 23.20 4.66 -14.28
C GLU A 349 22.88 3.15 -14.23
N ILE A 350 22.52 2.54 -15.36
CA ILE A 350 22.19 1.12 -15.46
C ILE A 350 23.48 0.32 -15.65
N GLU A 351 23.66 -0.69 -14.82
CA GLU A 351 24.70 -1.68 -15.04
C GLU A 351 24.29 -2.61 -16.19
N LEU A 352 25.20 -2.80 -17.14
CA LEU A 352 24.91 -3.34 -18.47
C LEU A 352 24.92 -4.88 -18.54
N SER A 353 25.12 -5.60 -17.43
CA SER A 353 25.05 -7.07 -17.44
C SER A 353 23.62 -7.57 -17.63
N SER A 354 23.43 -8.50 -18.56
CA SER A 354 22.19 -9.29 -18.62
C SER A 354 22.06 -10.20 -17.39
N GLY A 355 23.19 -10.65 -16.84
CA GLY A 355 23.27 -11.54 -15.69
C GLY A 355 23.43 -13.01 -16.06
N SER A 356 23.88 -13.82 -15.10
CA SER A 356 24.08 -15.25 -15.27
C SER A 356 22.75 -15.98 -15.48
N SER A 357 22.75 -16.90 -16.45
CA SER A 357 21.59 -17.76 -16.74
C SER A 357 21.24 -18.66 -15.56
N ARG A 358 19.94 -18.97 -15.41
CA ARG A 358 19.46 -19.90 -14.38
C ARG A 358 20.05 -21.30 -14.53
N SER A 359 20.43 -21.92 -13.41
CA SER A 359 20.91 -23.31 -13.37
C SER A 359 19.78 -24.32 -13.62
N SER A 360 18.57 -24.05 -13.11
CA SER A 360 17.42 -24.92 -13.29
C SER A 360 16.07 -24.19 -13.14
N PHE A 361 14.96 -24.89 -13.42
CA PHE A 361 13.60 -24.38 -13.22
C PHE A 361 12.69 -25.46 -12.63
N ILE A 362 12.12 -25.21 -11.46
CA ILE A 362 11.22 -26.13 -10.73
C ILE A 362 9.78 -25.79 -11.11
N ARG A 363 9.02 -26.75 -11.65
CA ARG A 363 7.62 -26.54 -12.07
C ARG A 363 6.63 -26.92 -10.98
N PHE A 364 5.62 -26.09 -10.73
CA PHE A 364 4.50 -26.40 -9.86
C PHE A 364 3.52 -27.35 -10.54
N THR A 365 3.78 -28.65 -10.44
CA THR A 365 3.00 -29.69 -11.14
C THR A 365 1.52 -29.71 -10.75
N GLN A 366 1.19 -29.43 -9.49
CA GLN A 366 -0.20 -29.41 -9.00
C GLN A 366 -0.91 -28.08 -9.27
N HIS A 367 -0.16 -26.98 -9.42
CA HIS A 367 -0.68 -25.63 -9.61
C HIS A 367 0.10 -24.89 -10.71
N PRO A 368 -0.06 -25.28 -11.98
CA PRO A 368 0.71 -24.72 -13.10
C PRO A 368 0.44 -23.23 -13.38
N ASN A 369 -0.61 -22.66 -12.76
CA ASN A 369 -0.95 -21.23 -12.87
C ASN A 369 -0.69 -20.46 -11.57
N LEU A 370 -0.07 -21.08 -10.57
CA LEU A 370 0.31 -20.38 -9.34
C LEU A 370 1.40 -19.37 -9.67
N THR A 371 1.15 -18.11 -9.35
CA THR A 371 2.11 -17.01 -9.47
C THR A 371 2.25 -16.40 -8.09
N PRO A 372 3.30 -16.76 -7.32
CA PRO A 372 3.53 -16.18 -6.01
C PRO A 372 3.78 -14.67 -6.12
N THR A 373 3.08 -13.85 -5.34
CA THR A 373 3.32 -12.40 -5.23
C THR A 373 4.21 -12.05 -4.05
N VAL A 374 3.99 -12.76 -2.95
CA VAL A 374 4.77 -12.70 -1.71
C VAL A 374 4.93 -14.13 -1.24
N TRP A 375 6.10 -14.44 -0.69
CA TRP A 375 6.33 -15.69 0.01
C TRP A 375 7.25 -15.49 1.21
N GLU A 376 7.32 -16.49 2.09
CA GLU A 376 8.42 -16.63 3.05
C GLU A 376 8.75 -18.11 3.27
N PRO A 377 10.04 -18.48 3.43
CA PRO A 377 10.43 -19.82 3.87
C PRO A 377 9.93 -20.13 5.28
N LEU A 378 9.51 -21.37 5.50
CA LEU A 378 9.20 -21.85 6.84
C LEU A 378 10.49 -22.01 7.66
N PRO A 379 10.59 -21.45 8.87
CA PRO A 379 11.78 -21.63 9.71
C PRO A 379 12.06 -23.09 10.07
N SER A 380 11.02 -23.93 10.16
CA SER A 380 11.15 -25.36 10.47
C SER A 380 11.57 -26.21 9.26
N ASN A 381 11.28 -25.77 8.04
CA ASN A 381 11.66 -26.42 6.79
C ASN A 381 11.83 -25.35 5.70
N PRO A 382 13.03 -24.75 5.57
CA PRO A 382 13.23 -23.62 4.66
C PRO A 382 13.03 -23.94 3.17
N SER A 383 13.03 -25.21 2.78
CA SER A 383 12.71 -25.65 1.42
C SER A 383 11.21 -25.60 1.12
N THR A 384 10.37 -25.45 2.15
CA THR A 384 8.93 -25.18 2.03
C THR A 384 8.66 -23.69 2.18
N LEU A 385 8.08 -23.09 1.14
CA LEU A 385 7.73 -21.68 1.10
C LEU A 385 6.22 -21.51 1.28
N ILE A 386 5.80 -20.61 2.18
CA ILE A 386 4.41 -20.16 2.24
C ILE A 386 4.26 -19.07 1.19
N CYS A 387 3.27 -19.19 0.31
CA CYS A 387 3.06 -18.34 -0.85
C CYS A 387 1.64 -17.80 -0.87
N ALA A 388 1.49 -16.55 -1.28
CA ALA A 388 0.21 -15.95 -1.67
C ALA A 388 -0.05 -16.17 -3.17
N GLU A 389 -1.29 -16.50 -3.55
CA GLU A 389 -1.71 -16.56 -4.95
C GLU A 389 -1.90 -15.14 -5.52
N HIS A 390 -1.61 -14.97 -6.82
CA HIS A 390 -1.72 -13.68 -7.51
C HIS A 390 -3.16 -13.15 -7.62
N PHE A 391 -3.32 -11.86 -7.39
CA PHE A 391 -4.62 -11.21 -7.22
C PHE A 391 -5.33 -10.83 -8.53
N ASP A 392 -4.66 -10.76 -9.69
CA ASP A 392 -5.26 -10.24 -10.94
C ASP A 392 -6.50 -11.02 -11.43
N LEU A 393 -6.73 -12.22 -10.89
CA LEU A 393 -7.91 -13.05 -11.17
C LEU A 393 -8.96 -13.04 -10.04
N ILE A 394 -8.83 -12.16 -9.05
CA ILE A 394 -9.64 -12.13 -7.81
C ILE A 394 -9.61 -13.51 -7.14
N LYS A 395 -8.40 -14.08 -7.03
CA LYS A 395 -8.13 -15.34 -6.35
C LYS A 395 -7.20 -15.05 -5.20
N TYR A 396 -7.70 -15.24 -3.99
CA TYR A 396 -6.96 -14.99 -2.76
C TYR A 396 -6.73 -16.32 -2.07
N GLY A 397 -5.64 -16.97 -2.47
CA GLY A 397 -5.21 -18.25 -1.91
C GLY A 397 -3.91 -18.08 -1.14
N CYS A 398 -3.74 -18.89 -0.09
CA CYS A 398 -2.48 -19.04 0.62
C CYS A 398 -2.13 -20.53 0.66
N VAL A 399 -0.92 -20.87 0.21
CA VAL A 399 -0.47 -22.26 0.03
C VAL A 399 0.95 -22.40 0.51
N SER A 400 1.33 -23.58 1.01
CA SER A 400 2.75 -23.91 1.17
C SER A 400 3.21 -24.84 0.07
N VAL A 401 4.37 -24.55 -0.51
CA VAL A 401 4.96 -25.29 -1.63
C VAL A 401 6.35 -25.75 -1.25
N ASP A 402 6.60 -27.05 -1.37
CA ASP A 402 7.90 -27.66 -1.11
C ASP A 402 8.71 -27.75 -2.40
N LEU A 403 9.83 -27.03 -2.45
CA LEU A 403 10.68 -26.96 -3.63
C LEU A 403 11.58 -28.19 -3.81
N GLU A 404 11.92 -28.92 -2.75
CA GLU A 404 12.72 -30.16 -2.84
C GLU A 404 11.93 -31.28 -3.50
N TYR A 405 10.61 -31.32 -3.25
CA TYR A 405 9.71 -32.31 -3.84
C TYR A 405 9.01 -31.79 -5.11
N GLY A 406 9.72 -31.00 -5.92
CA GLY A 406 9.25 -30.58 -7.24
C GLY A 406 8.07 -29.60 -7.19
N GLY A 407 8.06 -28.71 -6.20
CA GLY A 407 7.02 -27.71 -6.07
C GLY A 407 5.66 -28.27 -5.68
N LYS A 408 5.64 -29.32 -4.85
CA LYS A 408 4.40 -29.97 -4.39
C LYS A 408 3.74 -29.13 -3.31
N THR A 409 2.41 -29.08 -3.33
CA THR A 409 1.64 -28.40 -2.27
C THR A 409 1.71 -29.21 -0.99
N ALA A 410 2.21 -28.60 0.08
CA ALA A 410 2.27 -29.19 1.41
C ALA A 410 0.98 -28.91 2.20
N ALA A 411 0.48 -27.68 2.18
CA ALA A 411 -0.76 -27.27 2.85
C ALA A 411 -1.45 -26.10 2.13
N ARG A 412 -2.72 -25.86 2.48
CA ARG A 412 -3.53 -24.73 2.02
C ARG A 412 -4.18 -24.05 3.22
N TYR A 413 -4.19 -22.72 3.21
CA TYR A 413 -4.71 -21.89 4.28
C TYR A 413 -5.83 -21.01 3.73
N LEU A 414 -7.00 -21.08 4.37
CA LEU A 414 -8.21 -20.39 3.95
C LEU A 414 -8.46 -19.13 4.79
N GLY A 415 -9.36 -18.28 4.28
CA GLY A 415 -9.95 -17.18 5.05
C GLY A 415 -9.56 -15.78 4.62
N HIS A 416 -8.77 -15.64 3.55
CA HIS A 416 -8.38 -14.36 2.98
C HIS A 416 -9.44 -13.84 2.00
N GLY A 417 -9.94 -12.63 2.25
CA GLY A 417 -10.86 -11.90 1.39
C GLY A 417 -10.22 -10.79 0.56
N GLY A 418 -8.90 -10.76 0.51
CA GLY A 418 -8.09 -9.82 -0.26
C GLY A 418 -6.71 -10.42 -0.55
N ALA A 419 -5.89 -9.68 -1.30
CA ALA A 419 -4.51 -10.08 -1.53
C ALA A 419 -3.73 -10.09 -0.21
N VAL A 420 -2.93 -11.14 0.00
CA VAL A 420 -1.97 -11.18 1.10
C VAL A 420 -0.80 -10.26 0.74
N SER A 421 -0.54 -9.26 1.57
CA SER A 421 0.45 -8.20 1.37
C SER A 421 1.82 -8.53 1.96
N ASP A 422 1.85 -9.23 3.10
CA ASP A 422 3.09 -9.61 3.77
C ASP A 422 2.91 -10.89 4.59
N PHE A 423 4.03 -11.57 4.81
CA PHE A 423 4.18 -12.70 5.72
C PHE A 423 5.19 -12.35 6.80
N SER A 424 4.91 -12.79 8.03
CA SER A 424 5.88 -12.75 9.12
C SER A 424 5.97 -14.13 9.77
N VAL A 425 7.20 -14.64 9.86
CA VAL A 425 7.55 -15.90 10.52
C VAL A 425 8.49 -15.61 11.68
N SER A 426 8.59 -16.55 12.62
CA SER A 426 9.54 -16.42 13.74
C SER A 426 10.30 -17.71 13.96
N ALA A 427 11.63 -17.62 14.07
CA ALA A 427 12.45 -18.77 14.44
C ALA A 427 12.17 -19.26 15.87
N THR A 428 11.69 -18.38 16.76
CA THR A 428 11.33 -18.71 18.15
C THR A 428 10.09 -19.59 18.24
N ASP A 429 9.13 -19.40 17.33
CA ASP A 429 7.98 -20.30 17.16
C ASP A 429 7.82 -20.69 15.68
N PRO A 430 8.54 -21.73 15.23
CA PRO A 430 8.63 -22.10 13.82
C PRO A 430 7.38 -22.81 13.29
N ARG A 431 6.34 -22.95 14.12
CA ARG A 431 5.05 -23.57 13.77
C ARG A 431 3.98 -22.55 13.44
N VAL A 432 4.23 -21.27 13.67
CA VAL A 432 3.25 -20.22 13.39
C VAL A 432 3.76 -19.25 12.35
N PHE A 433 2.84 -18.69 11.60
CA PHE A 433 3.11 -17.57 10.72
C PHE A 433 1.92 -16.62 10.71
N LEU A 434 2.21 -15.36 10.42
CA LEU A 434 1.24 -14.28 10.37
C LEU A 434 1.11 -13.81 8.91
N THR A 435 -0.11 -13.50 8.49
CA THR A 435 -0.39 -12.90 7.18
C THR A 435 -1.06 -11.54 7.34
N ALA A 436 -0.59 -10.52 6.62
CA ALA A 436 -1.33 -9.28 6.40
C ALA A 436 -2.21 -9.42 5.14
N CYS A 437 -3.38 -8.80 5.15
CA CYS A 437 -4.31 -8.94 4.03
C CYS A 437 -4.99 -7.61 3.70
N HIS A 438 -5.21 -7.40 2.41
CA HIS A 438 -5.92 -6.24 1.87
C HIS A 438 -7.40 -6.19 2.26
N ASP A 439 -7.95 -7.24 2.89
CA ASP A 439 -9.27 -7.18 3.52
C ASP A 439 -9.29 -6.44 4.87
N GLY A 440 -8.12 -5.96 5.33
CA GLY A 440 -7.99 -5.18 6.56
C GLY A 440 -7.74 -6.00 7.81
N TYR A 441 -7.55 -7.33 7.67
CA TYR A 441 -7.26 -8.21 8.79
C TYR A 441 -5.86 -8.81 8.71
N ALA A 442 -5.24 -9.01 9.87
CA ALA A 442 -4.08 -9.89 10.00
C ALA A 442 -4.52 -11.24 10.58
N ARG A 443 -3.88 -12.33 10.16
CA ARG A 443 -4.28 -13.70 10.57
C ARG A 443 -3.07 -14.49 11.01
N LEU A 444 -3.13 -15.05 12.22
CA LEU A 444 -2.12 -15.93 12.77
C LEU A 444 -2.53 -17.38 12.52
N PHE A 445 -1.70 -18.11 11.80
CA PHE A 445 -1.90 -19.52 11.48
C PHE A 445 -0.90 -20.38 12.24
N ASP A 446 -1.36 -21.57 12.62
CA ASP A 446 -0.47 -22.71 12.87
C ASP A 446 -0.33 -23.46 11.55
N VAL A 447 0.90 -23.80 11.14
CA VAL A 447 1.18 -24.48 9.85
C VAL A 447 0.43 -25.81 9.68
N ARG A 448 -0.06 -26.40 10.77
CA ARG A 448 -0.81 -27.65 10.78
C ARG A 448 -2.31 -27.44 10.56
N GLN A 449 -2.82 -26.22 10.74
CA GLN A 449 -4.25 -25.92 10.66
C GLN A 449 -4.57 -25.17 9.36
N PRO A 450 -5.63 -25.55 8.64
CA PRO A 450 -6.02 -24.87 7.40
C PRO A 450 -6.75 -23.54 7.63
N LEU A 451 -7.17 -23.26 8.87
CA LEU A 451 -7.89 -22.06 9.28
C LEU A 451 -7.03 -21.26 10.28
N PRO A 452 -7.21 -19.93 10.36
CA PRO A 452 -6.45 -19.11 11.28
C PRO A 452 -6.80 -19.46 12.74
N VAL A 453 -5.79 -19.46 13.59
CA VAL A 453 -5.95 -19.66 15.03
C VAL A 453 -6.46 -18.37 15.68
N ILE A 454 -5.99 -17.22 15.21
CA ILE A 454 -6.42 -15.90 15.65
C ILE A 454 -6.55 -14.98 14.44
N THR A 455 -7.61 -14.18 14.39
CA THR A 455 -7.73 -13.06 13.44
C THR A 455 -7.64 -11.75 14.21
N LEU A 456 -6.89 -10.79 13.68
CA LEU A 456 -6.70 -9.46 14.26
C LEU A 456 -7.35 -8.43 13.35
N ASP A 457 -8.15 -7.57 13.95
CA ASP A 457 -8.79 -6.46 13.26
C ASP A 457 -7.83 -5.26 13.09
N ALA A 458 -6.93 -5.36 12.11
CA ALA A 458 -5.93 -4.33 11.87
C ALA A 458 -6.58 -3.00 11.45
N CYS A 459 -7.62 -3.04 10.60
CA CYS A 459 -8.20 -1.87 9.95
C CYS A 459 -9.73 -1.82 9.88
N GLY A 460 -10.48 -2.77 10.46
CA GLY A 460 -11.95 -2.68 10.54
C GLY A 460 -12.71 -2.94 9.23
N ALA A 461 -12.21 -3.79 8.32
CA ALA A 461 -12.76 -3.90 6.95
C ALA A 461 -12.97 -2.52 6.28
N ASP A 462 -12.06 -1.57 6.52
CA ASP A 462 -12.14 -0.19 5.99
C ASP A 462 -10.84 0.25 5.29
N ALA A 463 -9.73 -0.47 5.50
CA ALA A 463 -8.46 -0.17 4.88
C ALA A 463 -7.58 -1.42 4.72
N LEU A 464 -6.53 -1.29 3.89
CA LEU A 464 -5.53 -2.33 3.66
C LEU A 464 -4.65 -2.52 4.91
N CYS A 465 -4.50 -3.77 5.37
CA CYS A 465 -3.41 -4.15 6.26
C CYS A 465 -2.19 -4.44 5.38
N GLU A 466 -1.20 -3.55 5.41
CA GLU A 466 -0.06 -3.53 4.47
C GLU A 466 1.17 -4.23 5.06
N ALA A 467 1.39 -4.09 6.36
CA ALA A 467 2.60 -4.55 7.01
C ALA A 467 2.32 -5.27 8.32
N ILE A 468 3.09 -6.32 8.60
CA ILE A 468 2.99 -7.09 9.83
C ILE A 468 4.35 -7.51 10.35
N VAL A 469 4.45 -7.69 11.66
CA VAL A 469 5.57 -8.33 12.32
C VAL A 469 5.06 -9.20 13.46
N LEU A 470 5.54 -10.44 13.54
CA LEU A 470 5.40 -11.33 14.70
C LEU A 470 6.72 -11.35 15.48
N ALA A 471 6.70 -10.80 16.68
CA ALA A 471 7.84 -10.74 17.60
C ALA A 471 7.61 -11.62 18.82
N HIS A 472 8.71 -12.09 19.45
CA HIS A 472 8.67 -12.91 20.66
C HIS A 472 9.59 -12.35 21.76
N PRO A 473 9.44 -11.08 22.20
CA PRO A 473 10.18 -10.56 23.35
C PRO A 473 9.92 -11.44 24.58
N ASP A 474 10.98 -11.92 25.23
CA ASP A 474 10.89 -12.89 26.35
C ASP A 474 10.03 -14.14 26.04
N GLY A 475 9.90 -14.53 24.77
CA GLY A 475 9.05 -15.65 24.36
C GLY A 475 7.54 -15.37 24.38
N ILE A 476 7.12 -14.10 24.49
CA ILE A 476 5.70 -13.70 24.44
C ILE A 476 5.34 -13.27 23.01
N PRO A 477 4.38 -13.94 22.33
CA PRO A 477 3.97 -13.59 20.98
C PRO A 477 3.29 -12.21 20.97
N THR A 478 3.95 -11.26 20.33
CA THR A 478 3.51 -9.87 20.18
C THR A 478 3.43 -9.56 18.70
N VAL A 479 2.30 -9.01 18.27
CA VAL A 479 2.11 -8.64 16.86
C VAL A 479 2.09 -7.13 16.71
N PHE A 480 2.70 -6.66 15.64
CA PHE A 480 2.57 -5.30 15.15
C PHE A 480 1.87 -5.33 13.79
N THR A 481 0.85 -4.49 13.60
CA THR A 481 0.18 -4.32 12.31
C THR A 481 0.31 -2.87 11.86
N GLY A 482 0.85 -2.66 10.67
CA GLY A 482 0.93 -1.38 10.00
C GLY A 482 -0.21 -1.21 8.99
N THR A 483 -0.77 -0.02 8.94
CA THR A 483 -1.94 0.29 8.10
C THR A 483 -1.62 1.42 7.13
N GLY A 484 -2.25 1.38 5.95
CA GLY A 484 -2.12 2.45 4.97
C GLY A 484 -2.94 3.69 5.35
N LYS A 485 -4.27 3.53 5.42
CA LYS A 485 -5.23 4.64 5.61
C LYS A 485 -5.22 5.25 7.01
N HIS A 486 -5.01 4.44 8.06
CA HIS A 486 -5.07 4.92 9.45
C HIS A 486 -3.73 5.51 9.94
N GLU A 487 -2.68 5.50 9.11
CA GLU A 487 -1.41 6.19 9.37
C GLU A 487 -0.80 5.85 10.75
N GLN A 488 -0.89 4.57 11.15
CA GLN A 488 -0.44 4.11 12.47
C GLN A 488 0.01 2.64 12.47
N ILE A 489 0.68 2.27 13.57
CA ILE A 489 1.04 0.88 13.91
C ILE A 489 0.26 0.47 15.16
N LYS A 490 -0.52 -0.61 15.10
CA LYS A 490 -1.18 -1.20 16.29
C LYS A 490 -0.32 -2.30 16.90
N VAL A 491 -0.31 -2.37 18.22
CA VAL A 491 0.42 -3.38 19.00
C VAL A 491 -0.58 -4.31 19.66
N TRP A 492 -0.36 -5.62 19.52
CA TRP A 492 -1.30 -6.65 19.95
C TRP A 492 -0.65 -7.61 20.93
N ASP A 493 -1.33 -7.86 22.05
CA ASP A 493 -1.02 -8.97 22.94
C ASP A 493 -1.89 -10.17 22.54
N ILE A 494 -1.26 -11.15 21.91
CA ILE A 494 -1.93 -12.31 21.33
C ILE A 494 -2.49 -13.24 22.41
N ARG A 495 -1.79 -13.37 23.55
CA ARG A 495 -2.22 -14.22 24.65
C ARG A 495 -3.35 -13.57 25.46
N ALA A 496 -3.29 -12.25 25.67
CA ALA A 496 -4.36 -11.48 26.32
C ALA A 496 -5.53 -11.16 25.39
N ARG A 497 -5.39 -11.45 24.09
CA ARG A 497 -6.39 -11.25 23.04
C ARG A 497 -6.90 -9.81 22.94
N THR A 498 -5.98 -8.84 22.94
CA THR A 498 -6.34 -7.42 22.96
C THR A 498 -5.36 -6.56 22.15
N PRO A 499 -5.84 -5.52 21.43
CA PRO A 499 -4.98 -4.42 21.01
C PRO A 499 -4.56 -3.62 22.25
N VAL A 500 -3.26 -3.39 22.42
CA VAL A 500 -2.71 -2.71 23.60
C VAL A 500 -2.75 -1.18 23.42
N TYR A 501 -2.11 -0.71 22.34
CA TYR A 501 -2.01 0.69 21.98
C TYR A 501 -1.69 0.82 20.49
N GLU A 502 -1.75 2.05 19.98
CA GLU A 502 -1.20 2.40 18.67
C GLU A 502 -0.05 3.40 18.78
N LEU A 503 0.85 3.35 17.79
CA LEU A 503 2.01 4.22 17.64
C LEU A 503 1.83 5.13 16.44
N ALA A 504 2.16 6.40 16.65
CA ALA A 504 2.16 7.42 15.62
C ALA A 504 3.27 7.21 14.59
N THR A 505 2.95 7.37 13.30
CA THR A 505 3.91 7.38 12.19
C THR A 505 4.00 8.73 11.48
N GLY A 506 3.57 9.80 12.17
CA GLY A 506 3.62 11.18 11.66
C GLY A 506 2.78 11.38 10.41
N ASN A 507 1.53 10.90 10.41
CA ASN A 507 0.60 10.92 9.28
C ASN A 507 1.10 10.20 8.01
N ASN A 508 2.12 9.34 8.13
CA ASN A 508 2.54 8.47 7.03
C ASN A 508 1.84 7.12 7.07
N ALA A 509 1.51 6.61 5.89
CA ALA A 509 1.09 5.23 5.68
C ALA A 509 2.23 4.25 5.99
N VAL A 510 1.94 3.16 6.69
CA VAL A 510 2.95 2.12 6.98
C VAL A 510 3.01 1.14 5.82
N LYS A 511 4.18 1.00 5.18
CA LYS A 511 4.36 0.11 4.01
C LYS A 511 5.03 -1.20 4.34
N SER A 512 5.96 -1.21 5.29
CA SER A 512 6.66 -2.43 5.67
C SER A 512 7.24 -2.28 7.08
N LEU A 513 7.30 -3.39 7.81
CA LEU A 513 7.80 -3.46 9.19
C LEU A 513 8.91 -4.51 9.28
N ALA A 514 9.90 -4.27 10.14
CA ALA A 514 10.96 -5.24 10.45
C ALA A 514 11.29 -5.23 11.94
N TRP A 515 11.52 -6.43 12.50
CA TRP A 515 11.85 -6.62 13.91
C TRP A 515 13.32 -6.92 14.12
N ASP A 516 13.93 -6.15 15.01
CA ASP A 516 15.25 -6.40 15.55
C ASP A 516 15.13 -7.02 16.95
N SER A 517 15.24 -8.34 17.01
CA SER A 517 15.11 -9.09 18.25
C SER A 517 16.29 -8.86 19.21
N LYS A 518 17.50 -8.64 18.66
CA LYS A 518 18.72 -8.41 19.44
C LYS A 518 18.64 -7.10 20.24
N ARG A 519 18.03 -6.06 19.66
CA ARG A 519 17.96 -4.71 20.26
C ARG A 519 16.55 -4.33 20.70
N ASN A 520 15.59 -5.25 20.59
CA ASN A 520 14.18 -5.02 20.92
C ASN A 520 13.63 -3.77 20.20
N CYS A 521 13.91 -3.65 18.90
CA CYS A 521 13.57 -2.48 18.09
C CYS A 521 12.63 -2.85 16.95
N LEU A 522 11.61 -2.02 16.74
CA LEU A 522 10.76 -2.09 15.54
C LEU A 522 11.22 -1.02 14.55
N TYR A 523 11.49 -1.44 13.31
CA TYR A 523 11.71 -0.56 12.17
C TYR A 523 10.43 -0.46 11.34
N ALA A 524 10.04 0.75 10.96
CA ALA A 524 8.88 0.98 10.11
C ALA A 524 9.25 1.84 8.91
N ALA A 525 9.07 1.30 7.72
CA ALA A 525 9.20 2.03 6.47
C ALA A 525 7.83 2.65 6.12
N THR A 526 7.80 3.97 5.99
CA THR A 526 6.55 4.74 5.92
C THR A 526 6.53 5.67 4.72
N GLU A 527 5.36 5.82 4.11
CA GLU A 527 5.11 6.66 2.94
C GLU A 527 4.20 7.84 3.28
N CYS A 528 4.65 9.06 3.00
CA CYS A 528 3.84 10.27 2.98
C CYS A 528 2.94 10.24 1.74
N MET A 529 1.64 10.05 1.98
CA MET A 529 0.61 10.02 0.92
C MET A 529 0.30 11.41 0.35
N TYR A 530 0.83 12.47 0.98
CA TYR A 530 0.67 13.87 0.61
C TYR A 530 1.90 14.42 -0.13
N MET A 531 2.74 13.54 -0.68
CA MET A 531 3.90 13.88 -1.48
C MET A 531 3.81 13.18 -2.83
N ASP A 532 3.95 13.95 -3.91
CA ASP A 532 3.91 13.40 -5.26
C ASP A 532 5.21 12.65 -5.62
N ARG A 533 5.21 12.00 -6.77
CA ARG A 533 6.39 11.24 -7.25
C ARG A 533 7.57 12.13 -7.69
N MET A 534 7.41 13.45 -7.66
CA MET A 534 8.46 14.41 -7.92
C MET A 534 9.07 14.96 -6.62
N GLY A 535 8.48 14.63 -5.47
CA GLY A 535 8.88 15.12 -4.15
C GLY A 535 8.16 16.40 -3.71
N TYR A 536 7.16 16.90 -4.46
CA TYR A 536 6.37 18.06 -4.04
C TYR A 536 5.26 17.64 -3.09
N ARG A 537 5.12 18.36 -1.98
CA ARG A 537 4.06 18.12 -1.01
C ARG A 537 2.79 18.86 -1.42
N HIS A 538 1.63 18.26 -1.20
CA HIS A 538 0.33 18.80 -1.58
C HIS A 538 -0.71 18.58 -0.48
N ASP A 539 -1.82 19.33 -0.55
CA ASP A 539 -2.96 19.22 0.38
C ASP A 539 -2.57 19.44 1.86
N TYR A 540 -1.65 20.37 2.12
CA TYR A 540 -1.32 20.84 3.46
C TYR A 540 -2.09 22.12 3.82
N ARG A 541 -2.38 22.28 5.10
CA ARG A 541 -2.91 23.50 5.72
C ARG A 541 -1.99 23.94 6.87
N PRO A 542 -2.10 25.19 7.35
CA PRO A 542 -1.51 25.54 8.65
C PRO A 542 -1.96 24.56 9.74
N GLY A 543 -1.01 24.05 10.53
CA GLY A 543 -1.29 23.14 11.64
C GLY A 543 -1.86 23.90 12.83
N ASN A 544 -2.85 23.33 13.52
CA ASN A 544 -3.34 23.88 14.77
C ASN A 544 -2.58 23.26 15.94
N ILE A 545 -1.40 23.79 16.21
CA ILE A 545 -0.48 23.19 17.19
C ILE A 545 -0.84 23.70 18.58
N PRO A 546 -1.12 22.79 19.54
CA PRO A 546 -1.41 23.18 20.90
C PRO A 546 -0.26 24.01 21.47
N LYS A 547 -0.53 25.28 21.82
CA LYS A 547 0.48 26.16 22.43
C LYS A 547 0.81 25.65 23.84
N GLU A 548 2.09 25.48 24.15
CA GLU A 548 2.50 25.34 25.54
C GLU A 548 2.16 26.65 26.29
N SER A 549 1.68 26.51 27.53
CA SER A 549 1.23 27.65 28.33
C SER A 549 2.37 28.62 28.62
N GLY A 550 2.48 29.73 27.88
CA GLY A 550 3.45 30.79 28.19
C GLY A 550 3.81 31.80 27.09
N GLU A 551 3.55 31.53 25.81
CA GLU A 551 4.04 32.41 24.74
C GLU A 551 3.04 33.48 24.31
N SER A 552 3.44 34.76 24.43
CA SER A 552 2.67 35.93 24.04
C SER A 552 2.54 36.08 22.52
N ILE A 553 1.39 36.59 22.10
CA ILE A 553 1.01 36.84 20.70
C ILE A 553 1.84 38.02 20.16
N GLU A 554 2.95 37.75 19.50
CA GLU A 554 3.41 38.66 18.44
C GLU A 554 2.68 38.28 17.14
N GLU A 555 2.22 39.29 16.42
CA GLU A 555 1.41 39.16 15.20
C GLU A 555 2.18 38.40 14.11
N LEU A 556 1.93 37.09 13.98
CA LEU A 556 2.42 36.29 12.85
C LEU A 556 1.79 36.82 11.55
N HIS A 557 2.63 37.22 10.60
CA HIS A 557 2.20 37.66 9.27
C HIS A 557 1.69 36.47 8.43
N GLU A 558 0.78 36.71 7.47
CA GLU A 558 0.37 35.72 6.46
C GLU A 558 1.61 35.21 5.69
N GLY A 559 2.10 34.01 6.06
CA GLY A 559 3.25 33.38 5.41
C GLY A 559 4.24 32.68 6.34
N ASP A 560 4.20 32.93 7.65
CA ASP A 560 5.14 32.40 8.65
C ASP A 560 4.57 31.20 9.44
N TYR A 561 3.81 30.32 8.80
CA TYR A 561 3.42 29.06 9.45
C TYR A 561 4.62 28.11 9.45
N GLU A 562 5.33 28.01 10.59
CA GLU A 562 6.51 27.13 10.72
C GLU A 562 6.16 25.64 10.58
N GLN A 563 4.92 25.25 10.91
CA GLN A 563 4.47 23.86 10.92
C GLN A 563 3.11 23.69 10.25
N CYS A 564 3.04 22.77 9.29
CA CYS A 564 1.83 22.45 8.52
C CYS A 564 1.26 21.08 8.92
N TRP A 565 -0.01 20.86 8.60
CA TRP A 565 -0.72 19.59 8.81
C TRP A 565 -1.44 19.14 7.54
N PRO A 566 -1.45 17.84 7.18
CA PRO A 566 -2.19 17.37 6.03
C PRO A 566 -3.70 17.55 6.20
N ILE A 567 -4.38 18.03 5.15
CA ILE A 567 -5.84 18.24 5.15
C ILE A 567 -6.59 16.92 5.29
N GLY A 568 -6.03 15.83 4.75
CA GLY A 568 -6.64 14.49 4.76
C GLY A 568 -6.20 13.59 5.91
N ALA A 569 -5.34 14.07 6.83
CA ALA A 569 -4.73 13.23 7.86
C ALA A 569 -5.77 12.43 8.64
N TRP A 570 -5.44 11.17 8.92
CA TRP A 570 -6.30 10.32 9.74
C TRP A 570 -6.39 10.90 11.15
N HIS A 571 -5.27 11.31 11.73
CA HIS A 571 -5.18 11.86 13.07
C HIS A 571 -5.34 13.39 13.09
N ALA A 572 -5.96 13.89 14.15
CA ALA A 572 -5.88 15.30 14.52
C ALA A 572 -4.54 15.61 15.20
N GLU A 573 -4.17 16.90 15.23
CA GLU A 573 -2.93 17.40 15.84
C GLU A 573 -2.73 17.00 17.32
N ASP A 574 -3.82 16.75 18.04
CA ASP A 574 -3.87 16.40 19.47
C ASP A 574 -4.22 14.92 19.73
N TYR A 575 -4.23 14.08 18.68
CA TYR A 575 -4.57 12.66 18.81
C TYR A 575 -3.54 11.88 19.62
N PHE A 576 -2.26 12.24 19.45
CA PHE A 576 -1.11 11.76 20.23
C PHE A 576 -0.59 12.89 21.13
N GLY A 577 0.22 12.54 22.14
CA GLY A 577 0.80 13.52 23.06
C GLY A 577 1.96 14.33 22.49
N TYR A 578 2.37 14.05 21.25
CA TYR A 578 3.34 14.85 20.49
C TYR A 578 2.75 15.15 19.12
N THR A 579 2.46 16.43 18.85
CA THR A 579 1.97 16.91 17.56
C THR A 579 3.10 16.79 16.53
N PHE A 580 2.98 15.82 15.63
CA PHE A 580 4.05 15.45 14.73
C PHE A 580 3.53 15.04 13.35
N ASP A 581 3.99 15.73 12.32
CA ASP A 581 3.85 15.35 10.92
C ASP A 581 5.23 15.04 10.32
N ALA A 582 5.34 13.93 9.58
CA ALA A 582 6.60 13.51 8.98
C ALA A 582 6.97 14.34 7.74
N GLY A 583 5.99 14.77 6.94
CA GLY A 583 6.15 15.58 5.73
C GLY A 583 6.84 14.90 4.53
N ASN A 584 7.43 13.72 4.71
CA ASN A 584 8.23 13.00 3.70
C ASN A 584 8.29 11.49 4.00
N GLN A 585 8.93 10.71 3.12
CA GLN A 585 9.14 9.27 3.37
C GLN A 585 10.13 9.08 4.51
N ARG A 586 9.84 8.17 5.45
CA ARG A 586 10.70 7.93 6.61
C ARG A 586 10.85 6.47 6.96
N ILE A 587 12.04 6.14 7.49
CA ILE A 587 12.25 4.94 8.29
C ILE A 587 12.21 5.35 9.76
N PHE A 588 11.22 4.86 10.50
CA PHE A 588 11.14 5.01 11.95
C PHE A 588 11.84 3.84 12.64
N ARG A 589 12.45 4.13 13.80
CA ARG A 589 12.98 3.14 14.73
C ARG A 589 12.37 3.38 16.11
N TYR A 590 11.59 2.43 16.57
CA TYR A 590 11.03 2.39 17.93
C TYR A 590 11.89 1.46 18.78
N ALA A 591 12.74 2.03 19.63
CA ALA A 591 13.66 1.26 20.46
C ALA A 591 13.09 1.03 21.86
N PHE A 592 12.49 -0.15 22.07
CA PHE A 592 11.84 -0.50 23.33
C PHE A 592 12.87 -0.94 24.37
N LYS A 593 12.90 -0.24 25.50
CA LYS A 593 13.86 -0.50 26.57
C LYS A 593 13.27 -0.19 27.94
N GLU A 594 13.91 -0.67 29.00
CA GLU A 594 13.39 -0.50 30.35
C GLU A 594 13.38 0.97 30.80
N ASN A 595 14.43 1.71 30.41
CA ASN A 595 14.68 3.10 30.77
C ASN A 595 14.95 3.94 29.51
N PRO A 596 13.93 4.24 28.69
CA PRO A 596 14.09 5.10 27.52
C PRO A 596 14.25 6.56 27.93
N ASP A 597 15.00 7.32 27.14
CA ASP A 597 14.86 8.77 27.13
C ASP A 597 13.60 9.16 26.32
N VAL A 598 12.51 9.47 27.03
CA VAL A 598 11.22 9.81 26.42
C VAL A 598 11.23 11.13 25.65
N THR A 599 12.32 11.90 25.72
CA THR A 599 12.50 13.13 24.95
C THR A 599 13.07 12.87 23.56
N VAL A 600 13.58 11.67 23.29
CA VAL A 600 14.02 11.25 21.96
C VAL A 600 12.79 10.96 21.10
N LEU A 601 12.42 11.97 20.32
CA LEU A 601 11.28 12.00 19.42
C LEU A 601 11.75 12.34 17.99
N PRO A 602 11.01 11.92 16.95
CA PRO A 602 11.32 12.25 15.57
C PRO A 602 11.15 13.76 15.31
N ALA A 603 12.04 14.34 14.51
CA ALA A 603 11.96 15.76 14.15
C ALA A 603 10.76 16.05 13.24
N TYR A 604 10.07 17.18 13.42
CA TYR A 604 8.95 17.60 12.58
C TYR A 604 9.35 17.75 11.10
N GLY A 605 8.42 17.48 10.18
CA GLY A 605 8.62 17.60 8.74
C GLY A 605 8.76 19.04 8.24
N ASP A 606 9.21 19.20 6.99
CA ASP A 606 9.45 20.50 6.35
C ASP A 606 8.35 20.91 5.35
N ALA A 607 7.18 20.27 5.40
CA ALA A 607 6.07 20.52 4.48
C ALA A 607 5.49 21.94 4.62
N ARG A 608 5.05 22.52 3.49
CA ARG A 608 4.49 23.88 3.41
C ARG A 608 3.18 23.90 2.63
N VAL A 609 2.31 24.87 2.93
CA VAL A 609 0.98 25.03 2.29
C VAL A 609 1.06 25.24 0.77
N ASP A 610 2.08 25.97 0.28
CA ASP A 610 2.18 26.43 -1.11
C ASP A 610 3.34 25.81 -1.91
N GLU A 611 3.76 24.58 -1.62
CA GLU A 611 4.70 23.83 -2.48
C GLU A 611 4.02 23.40 -3.80
N TYR A 612 3.74 24.37 -4.67
CA TYR A 612 3.04 24.14 -5.93
C TYR A 612 4.01 23.98 -7.11
N ASP A 613 3.90 22.89 -7.87
CA ASP A 613 4.54 22.77 -9.18
C ASP A 613 3.82 23.65 -10.23
N PRO A 614 4.49 24.65 -10.85
CA PRO A 614 3.90 25.50 -11.89
C PRO A 614 3.55 24.75 -13.18
N PHE A 615 3.92 23.47 -13.32
CA PHE A 615 3.61 22.60 -14.46
C PHE A 615 2.56 21.51 -14.19
N CYS A 616 2.14 21.30 -12.94
CA CYS A 616 1.07 20.37 -12.58
C CYS A 616 -0.32 20.94 -12.90
N ILE A 617 -0.65 21.00 -14.19
CA ILE A 617 -2.03 21.22 -14.65
C ILE A 617 -2.75 19.87 -14.69
N ASN A 618 -3.44 19.53 -13.60
CA ASN A 618 -4.36 18.39 -13.44
C ASN A 618 -3.73 16.98 -13.53
N LEU A 619 -3.03 16.58 -12.48
CA LEU A 619 -3.01 15.17 -12.09
C LEU A 619 -3.57 15.10 -10.66
N HIS A 620 -4.91 15.10 -10.56
CA HIS A 620 -5.53 14.39 -9.44
C HIS A 620 -4.96 12.95 -9.44
N PRO A 621 -4.84 12.32 -8.26
CA PRO A 621 -4.46 10.92 -8.19
C PRO A 621 -5.37 10.14 -9.14
N VAL A 622 -4.73 9.26 -9.92
CA VAL A 622 -5.42 8.24 -10.69
C VAL A 622 -6.37 7.57 -9.72
N ARG A 623 -7.68 7.76 -9.93
CA ARG A 623 -8.70 6.91 -9.35
C ARG A 623 -8.21 5.48 -9.52
N SER A 624 -8.07 4.78 -8.41
CA SER A 624 -8.10 3.32 -8.36
C SER A 624 -9.10 2.82 -9.41
N SER A 625 -8.65 1.90 -10.24
CA SER A 625 -9.44 1.31 -11.29
C SER A 625 -10.43 0.29 -10.73
N LEU A 626 -11.41 0.75 -9.96
CA LEU A 626 -12.68 0.05 -9.67
C LEU A 626 -13.76 1.14 -9.54
N VAL A 627 -15.03 0.79 -9.76
CA VAL A 627 -16.20 1.69 -9.92
C VAL A 627 -16.42 2.20 -11.36
N ASN A 628 -16.92 1.29 -12.19
CA ASN A 628 -17.63 1.60 -13.44
C ASN A 628 -19.11 1.89 -13.10
N VAL A 629 -19.41 3.06 -12.54
CA VAL A 629 -20.82 3.50 -12.44
C VAL A 629 -21.22 4.14 -13.75
N SER A 630 -21.83 3.34 -14.62
CA SER A 630 -22.66 3.83 -15.72
C SER A 630 -24.12 3.87 -15.27
N ARG A 631 -24.60 5.03 -14.84
CA ARG A 631 -26.04 5.38 -14.88
C ARG A 631 -26.28 6.44 -15.96
N PRO A 632 -27.35 6.30 -16.79
CA PRO A 632 -27.62 7.20 -17.90
C PRO A 632 -28.30 8.48 -17.38
N LEU A 633 -27.58 9.60 -17.40
CA LEU A 633 -28.21 10.91 -17.19
C LEU A 633 -28.78 11.43 -18.51
N ALA A 634 -30.10 11.61 -18.50
CA ALA A 634 -30.90 12.20 -19.55
C ALA A 634 -30.27 13.46 -20.17
N ASP A 635 -30.34 13.54 -21.49
CA ASP A 635 -29.92 14.66 -22.30
C ASP A 635 -30.62 15.96 -21.86
N ASN A 636 -29.85 16.85 -21.23
CA ASN A 636 -30.23 18.25 -21.12
C ASN A 636 -29.05 19.11 -21.57
N TYR A 637 -29.05 19.46 -22.86
CA TYR A 637 -28.01 20.24 -23.54
C TYR A 637 -27.87 21.64 -22.93
N LYS A 638 -26.93 21.82 -21.99
CA LYS A 638 -26.46 23.17 -21.59
C LYS A 638 -25.50 23.71 -22.64
N MET A 639 -25.97 24.67 -23.44
CA MET A 639 -25.20 25.47 -24.39
C MET A 639 -24.11 26.28 -23.66
N VAL A 640 -22.83 26.14 -24.06
CA VAL A 640 -21.72 26.88 -23.42
C VAL A 640 -21.51 28.22 -24.14
N ASN A 641 -22.02 29.29 -23.52
CA ASN A 641 -21.91 30.66 -24.02
C ASN A 641 -20.81 31.43 -23.24
N ILE A 642 -19.86 32.03 -23.97
CA ILE A 642 -18.75 32.79 -23.41
C ILE A 642 -18.78 34.23 -23.92
N PRO A 643 -18.71 35.24 -23.04
CA PRO A 643 -18.77 36.64 -23.46
C PRO A 643 -17.55 37.04 -24.30
N LYS A 644 -17.76 37.91 -25.29
CA LYS A 644 -16.70 38.47 -26.15
C LYS A 644 -15.66 39.31 -25.38
N THR A 645 -16.02 39.77 -24.19
CA THR A 645 -15.12 40.48 -23.26
C THR A 645 -15.27 39.91 -21.87
N ARG A 646 -14.16 39.63 -21.17
CA ARG A 646 -14.15 39.13 -19.79
C ARG A 646 -13.10 39.88 -18.98
N ARG A 647 -13.44 40.33 -17.76
CA ARG A 647 -12.44 40.85 -16.81
C ARG A 647 -11.67 39.68 -16.21
N THR A 648 -10.35 39.70 -16.33
CA THR A 648 -9.43 38.70 -15.77
C THR A 648 -8.09 39.36 -15.48
N TYR A 649 -7.26 38.74 -14.64
CA TYR A 649 -5.94 39.25 -14.28
C TYR A 649 -5.00 39.32 -15.51
N CYS A 650 -4.45 40.50 -15.89
CA CYS A 650 -3.37 40.61 -16.90
C CYS A 650 -2.02 40.36 -16.21
N LYS A 651 -1.35 39.24 -16.57
CA LYS A 651 0.04 38.92 -16.17
C LYS A 651 1.11 39.75 -16.91
N GLY A 652 0.70 40.65 -17.80
CA GLY A 652 1.60 41.54 -18.52
C GLY A 652 2.35 42.46 -17.56
N LYS A 653 3.66 42.61 -17.80
CA LYS A 653 4.60 43.32 -16.92
C LYS A 653 4.14 44.74 -16.53
N SER A 654 3.39 45.41 -17.40
CA SER A 654 2.88 46.77 -17.23
C SER A 654 1.48 46.90 -16.59
N CYS A 655 0.73 45.80 -16.39
CA CYS A 655 -0.64 45.87 -15.85
C CYS A 655 -0.80 45.23 -14.48
N LYS A 656 -0.35 43.98 -14.30
CA LYS A 656 -0.45 43.19 -13.05
C LYS A 656 -1.77 43.37 -12.26
N LYS A 657 -2.90 43.54 -12.94
CA LYS A 657 -4.22 43.80 -12.35
C LYS A 657 -5.35 43.23 -13.20
N HIS A 658 -6.56 43.15 -12.64
CA HIS A 658 -7.76 42.68 -13.36
C HIS A 658 -8.26 43.69 -14.39
N THR A 659 -8.02 43.41 -15.67
CA THR A 659 -8.39 44.25 -16.80
C THR A 659 -9.40 43.54 -17.72
N PRO A 660 -10.18 44.28 -18.52
CA PRO A 660 -11.00 43.66 -19.56
C PRO A 660 -10.11 43.05 -20.64
N HIS A 661 -10.42 41.80 -21.02
CA HIS A 661 -9.75 41.06 -22.08
C HIS A 661 -10.73 40.75 -23.20
N LYS A 662 -10.30 40.97 -24.45
CA LYS A 662 -10.99 40.51 -25.65
C LYS A 662 -10.82 39.00 -25.76
N VAL A 663 -11.93 38.28 -25.82
CA VAL A 663 -11.98 36.83 -25.90
C VAL A 663 -12.14 36.43 -27.35
N THR A 664 -11.27 35.56 -27.84
CA THR A 664 -11.37 34.96 -29.19
C THR A 664 -11.13 33.46 -29.09
N GLN A 665 -11.68 32.68 -30.02
CA GLN A 665 -11.35 31.26 -30.08
C GLN A 665 -9.94 31.08 -30.67
N TYR A 666 -9.07 30.34 -29.99
CA TYR A 666 -7.75 30.02 -30.51
C TYR A 666 -7.88 29.04 -31.68
N LYS A 667 -7.23 29.36 -32.80
CA LYS A 667 -7.02 28.45 -33.92
C LYS A 667 -5.54 28.08 -33.96
N LYS A 668 -5.25 26.78 -34.06
CA LYS A 668 -3.88 26.26 -34.11
C LYS A 668 -3.18 26.82 -35.37
N GLY A 669 -2.02 27.45 -35.19
CA GLY A 669 -1.16 27.90 -36.29
C GLY A 669 -0.27 26.78 -36.83
N LYS A 670 0.62 27.11 -37.78
CA LYS A 670 1.66 26.19 -38.27
C LYS A 670 2.55 25.74 -37.10
N ASP A 671 2.83 24.45 -37.01
CA ASP A 671 3.70 23.91 -35.95
C ASP A 671 5.14 24.43 -36.11
N SER A 672 5.80 24.73 -34.98
CA SER A 672 7.20 25.16 -34.97
C SER A 672 8.12 24.02 -35.37
N ILE A 673 9.04 24.28 -36.30
CA ILE A 673 10.01 23.31 -36.82
C ILE A 673 11.12 23.01 -35.78
N PHE A 674 11.37 23.93 -34.84
CA PHE A 674 12.43 23.80 -33.85
C PHE A 674 12.06 22.89 -32.67
N ALA A 675 10.77 22.62 -32.45
CA ALA A 675 10.31 21.77 -31.36
C ALA A 675 10.83 20.33 -31.52
N GLN A 676 11.39 19.75 -30.44
CA GLN A 676 12.01 18.41 -30.45
C GLN A 676 11.05 17.32 -30.99
N GLY A 677 9.77 17.38 -30.62
CA GLY A 677 8.74 16.46 -31.12
C GLY A 677 8.52 16.55 -32.63
N LYS A 678 8.55 17.75 -33.22
CA LYS A 678 8.43 17.95 -34.67
C LYS A 678 9.66 17.43 -35.40
N ARG A 679 10.86 17.69 -34.88
CA ARG A 679 12.13 17.16 -35.43
C ARG A 679 12.15 15.62 -35.42
N ARG A 680 11.70 14.99 -34.32
CA ARG A 680 11.59 13.52 -34.20
C ARG A 680 10.55 12.96 -35.19
N TYR A 681 9.43 13.65 -35.36
CA TYR A 681 8.39 13.26 -36.31
C TYR A 681 8.88 13.36 -37.76
N ASP A 682 9.57 14.44 -38.12
CA ASP A 682 10.09 14.66 -39.48
C ASP A 682 11.17 13.64 -39.83
N ARG A 683 12.06 13.29 -38.90
CA ARG A 683 13.02 12.19 -39.07
C ARG A 683 12.33 10.83 -39.21
N LYS A 684 11.19 10.64 -38.53
CA LYS A 684 10.39 9.42 -38.69
C LYS A 684 9.61 9.39 -40.00
N GLN A 685 9.28 10.55 -40.58
CA GLN A 685 8.62 10.65 -41.90
C GLN A 685 9.61 10.65 -43.06
N SER A 686 10.88 11.03 -42.86
CA SER A 686 11.87 11.09 -43.95
C SER A 686 12.06 9.70 -44.56
N GLY A 687 11.76 9.58 -45.86
CA GLY A 687 11.81 8.32 -46.61
C GLY A 687 10.45 7.65 -46.86
N TYR A 688 9.37 8.12 -46.22
CA TYR A 688 8.03 7.61 -46.47
C TYR A 688 7.24 8.55 -47.41
N GLY A 689 6.66 8.01 -48.49
CA GLY A 689 5.86 8.77 -49.46
C GLY A 689 4.48 9.23 -48.94
N GLY A 690 4.21 9.07 -47.65
CA GLY A 690 2.95 9.38 -46.98
C GLY A 690 3.07 9.26 -45.46
N GLN A 691 1.96 9.48 -44.75
CA GLN A 691 1.92 9.49 -43.28
C GLN A 691 2.22 8.10 -42.68
N THR A 692 3.28 7.94 -41.88
CA THR A 692 3.67 6.64 -41.27
C THR A 692 2.66 5.99 -40.31
N LYS A 693 1.62 6.71 -39.87
CA LYS A 693 0.54 6.16 -39.04
C LYS A 693 -0.82 6.46 -39.68
N PRO A 694 -1.77 5.51 -39.68
CA PRO A 694 -3.13 5.77 -40.16
C PRO A 694 -3.73 6.97 -39.43
N VAL A 695 -4.21 7.95 -40.19
CA VAL A 695 -4.90 9.10 -39.61
C VAL A 695 -6.28 8.63 -39.16
N PHE A 696 -6.52 8.69 -37.86
CA PHE A 696 -7.80 8.27 -37.30
C PHE A 696 -8.90 9.30 -37.62
N HIS A 697 -9.73 9.00 -38.62
CA HIS A 697 -10.78 9.90 -39.10
C HIS A 697 -12.05 9.88 -38.23
N LYS A 698 -12.36 8.78 -37.53
CA LYS A 698 -13.60 8.61 -36.74
C LYS A 698 -13.38 8.83 -35.24
N LYS A 699 -13.35 10.08 -34.78
CA LYS A 699 -13.18 10.38 -33.34
C LYS A 699 -14.41 9.91 -32.53
N ALA A 700 -14.23 8.92 -31.65
CA ALA A 700 -15.29 8.39 -30.76
C ALA A 700 -15.84 9.44 -29.75
N LYS A 701 -15.09 10.50 -29.47
CA LYS A 701 -15.51 11.57 -28.55
C LYS A 701 -16.26 12.67 -29.32
N THR A 702 -17.54 12.83 -29.03
CA THR A 702 -18.43 13.86 -29.62
C THR A 702 -18.17 15.28 -29.08
N THR A 703 -17.41 15.41 -27.98
CA THR A 703 -17.08 16.69 -27.33
C THR A 703 -15.64 17.15 -27.61
N LYS A 704 -15.46 18.45 -27.88
CA LYS A 704 -14.14 19.06 -28.18
C LYS A 704 -13.67 19.90 -26.99
N LYS A 705 -12.36 19.91 -26.74
CA LYS A 705 -11.72 20.83 -25.77
C LYS A 705 -11.38 22.12 -26.54
N VAL A 706 -12.13 23.19 -26.30
CA VAL A 706 -11.92 24.50 -26.95
C VAL A 706 -10.94 25.33 -26.14
N VAL A 707 -10.01 26.01 -26.81
CA VAL A 707 -9.07 26.95 -26.17
C VAL A 707 -9.43 28.37 -26.57
N LEU A 708 -9.49 29.26 -25.59
CA LEU A 708 -9.71 30.69 -25.78
C LEU A 708 -8.37 31.42 -25.79
N ARG A 709 -8.25 32.43 -26.64
CA ARG A 709 -7.19 33.44 -26.61
C ARG A 709 -7.76 34.72 -26.01
N MET A 710 -7.24 35.08 -24.85
CA MET A 710 -7.59 36.29 -24.11
C MET A 710 -6.53 37.35 -24.40
N GLU A 711 -6.91 38.47 -24.98
CA GLU A 711 -6.02 39.61 -25.24
C GLU A 711 -6.43 40.79 -24.36
N CYS A 712 -5.54 41.24 -23.48
CA CYS A 712 -5.81 42.40 -22.65
C CYS A 712 -5.95 43.66 -23.51
N THR A 713 -6.99 44.44 -23.25
CA THR A 713 -7.21 45.70 -23.99
C THR A 713 -6.15 46.75 -23.71
N VAL A 714 -5.52 46.72 -22.52
CA VAL A 714 -4.52 47.69 -22.02
C VAL A 714 -3.09 47.29 -22.39
N CYS A 715 -2.58 46.17 -21.85
CA CYS A 715 -1.19 45.71 -22.02
C CYS A 715 -0.94 44.97 -23.35
N LYS A 716 -1.98 44.67 -24.14
CA LYS A 716 -1.95 43.75 -25.32
C LYS A 716 -1.37 42.36 -25.05
N TYR A 717 -1.15 42.01 -23.78
CA TYR A 717 -0.71 40.70 -23.36
C TYR A 717 -1.75 39.64 -23.72
N LYS A 718 -1.27 38.51 -24.24
CA LYS A 718 -2.10 37.42 -24.74
C LYS A 718 -1.87 36.19 -23.88
N MET A 719 -2.95 35.59 -23.39
CA MET A 719 -2.92 34.31 -22.68
C MET A 719 -3.91 33.34 -23.29
N GLN A 720 -3.67 32.05 -23.11
CA GLN A 720 -4.55 30.98 -23.57
C GLN A 720 -5.24 30.33 -22.38
N LEU A 721 -6.55 30.10 -22.50
CA LEU A 721 -7.36 29.44 -21.46
C LEU A 721 -8.11 28.27 -22.08
N ALA A 722 -7.82 27.05 -21.62
CA ALA A 722 -8.50 25.86 -22.11
C ALA A 722 -9.81 25.63 -21.33
N LEU A 723 -10.91 25.40 -22.05
CA LEU A 723 -12.21 25.07 -21.45
C LEU A 723 -12.33 23.57 -21.17
N LYS A 724 -13.33 23.19 -20.35
CA LYS A 724 -13.81 21.80 -20.28
C LYS A 724 -14.36 21.38 -21.65
N ARG A 725 -14.45 20.06 -21.89
CA ARG A 725 -14.95 19.54 -23.18
C ARG A 725 -16.43 19.89 -23.35
N CYS A 726 -16.81 20.45 -24.49
CA CYS A 726 -18.20 20.77 -24.82
C CYS A 726 -18.57 20.25 -26.22
N LYS A 727 -19.86 19.97 -26.43
CA LYS A 727 -20.42 19.62 -27.76
C LYS A 727 -20.61 20.88 -28.62
N HIS A 728 -21.15 21.94 -28.03
CA HIS A 728 -21.43 23.23 -28.68
C HIS A 728 -20.76 24.38 -27.91
N PHE A 729 -20.21 25.37 -28.63
CA PHE A 729 -19.53 26.55 -28.09
C PHE A 729 -19.96 27.80 -28.86
N GLU A 730 -20.41 28.82 -28.13
CA GLU A 730 -20.82 30.10 -28.70
C GLU A 730 -20.07 31.26 -28.03
N LEU A 731 -19.64 32.24 -28.83
CA LEU A 731 -18.95 33.43 -28.36
C LEU A 731 -19.88 34.65 -28.45
N GLY A 732 -20.42 35.06 -27.30
CA GLY A 732 -21.28 36.24 -27.16
C GLY A 732 -22.74 36.02 -27.53
N GLY A 733 -23.29 34.85 -27.21
CA GLY A 733 -24.74 34.60 -27.36
C GLY A 733 -25.57 35.42 -26.37
N ASP A 734 -26.86 35.57 -26.65
CA ASP A 734 -27.77 36.35 -25.80
C ASP A 734 -27.91 35.75 -24.40
N LYS A 735 -27.89 36.61 -23.38
CA LYS A 735 -28.15 36.19 -21.99
C LYS A 735 -29.64 35.87 -21.87
N LYS A 736 -29.98 34.64 -21.47
CA LYS A 736 -31.34 34.35 -20.99
C LYS A 736 -31.65 35.23 -19.78
N THR A 737 -32.70 36.04 -19.86
CA THR A 737 -33.23 36.84 -18.75
C THR A 737 -33.82 35.89 -17.70
N LYS A 738 -33.48 36.07 -16.42
CA LYS A 738 -34.09 35.29 -15.32
C LYS A 738 -35.60 35.56 -15.30
N GLY A 739 -36.42 34.51 -15.48
CA GLY A 739 -37.87 34.56 -15.21
C GLY A 739 -38.83 34.47 -16.40
N ALA A 740 -38.38 34.37 -17.65
CA ALA A 740 -39.29 34.15 -18.78
C ALA A 740 -39.62 32.64 -18.94
N ALA A 741 -40.89 32.27 -18.74
CA ALA A 741 -41.41 30.94 -19.01
C ALA A 741 -41.50 30.69 -20.54
N LEU A 742 -41.29 29.43 -20.94
CA LEU A 742 -41.43 28.97 -22.32
C LEU A 742 -42.93 28.91 -22.68
N GLN A 743 -43.35 29.68 -23.70
CA GLN A 743 -44.59 29.42 -24.42
C GLN A 743 -44.26 28.44 -25.57
N PHE A 744 -45.03 27.36 -25.66
CA PHE A 744 -44.84 26.26 -26.61
C PHE A 744 -45.11 26.68 -28.06
#